data_AF-A0A553I7H2-F1
#
_entry.id   AF-A0A553I7H2-F1
#
_cell.length_a   1.000
_cell.length_b   1.000
_cell.length_c   1.000
_cell.angle_alpha   90.00
_cell.angle_beta   90.00
_cell.angle_gamma   90.00
#
_symmetry.space_group_name_H-M   'P 1'
#
loop_
_entity.id
_entity.type
_entity.pdbx_description
1 polymer ?
#
loop_
_entity_poly.entity_id
_entity_poly.type
_entity_poly.pdbx_seq_one_letter_code
_entity_poly.pdbx_strand_id
1 'polypeptide(L)'
;MAKLHALASRTSGTRVFGPPPGTTTEFLLLRSPPGIDRTRRCSNENLTPLIHSHSHYPSPGRIAHYHYYYHYSHLSEPCLAHSGPFSSSALARKWEPAAVPTSHNSSAATGHISGGTRPSPSSLPLSPRPAAAISLGHPRRPMAYNTYSTASSDISTPRSTSPSSVFSGRSSHTSVASKRLSLSLQRRQSAFNPLFSVDIASIEQRMKMASLDGLRGYAQDHYGEVRQEKPTDYVPQSAAGGYQVLREPLWNKGLSFTPEERVSKNLTGLIPHAMENTDTQVERCMKMIHSRPTPIDKYLYLSNLKSQNLDLFYRVLIDNVRELMPLVYTPTIGDVCLQYSSLYTRPEALYISIKQRKSIRTILRNWPHPNPEICVVTDGSRILGLGDLGVNGVGISIGKLALYTGAAGIHPERTLPIVLDAGTANEDNLKDPLYLGLRAKRPSYDVMQEFVDEFMEAARDVYPEMLIQFEDFETEKAFNYLARYRNEYKCFNDDIQGTGAVVLAGYIGAVNLSGVPIDDQRLVFMGAGSAGVGVAKQMVEYYTRRGLSEQAAKDKFWLVDTKGLVTWDRGDKLPEHKKYFARSDNSGHQFRTLEEVIEYVKPSALVGLTATFGVFTESVVRALKASVDAGGSGRRPILFPLSNPLTKAECTFEQAVQWTEGTVIFASGSPFSPFAVKSGDQAVTYWPNQGNNVYVFPGLGLGAILAKASKITDEMVYMSASSLAESLNAEEIHKGLIYPRIERVRDASIVVAREVMKAARREGVSMLPEEQWIEWEEWGDVALTKYIKDRVYDPLKPPADDEKIIGLQQNNNIAQAAMA
;
A
#
# COMPACT_ATOMS: atom_id res chain seq x y z
N MET A 1 -48.82 -8.34 -5.15
CA MET A 1 -50.12 -7.63 -5.01
C MET A 1 -50.18 -6.49 -6.03
N ALA A 2 -51.32 -5.80 -6.18
CA ALA A 2 -51.61 -4.97 -7.37
C ALA A 2 -52.13 -3.56 -7.06
N LYS A 3 -52.00 -2.67 -8.07
CA LYS A 3 -52.47 -1.25 -8.12
C LYS A 3 -51.62 -0.28 -7.25
N LEU A 4 -51.59 1.03 -7.47
CA LEU A 4 -52.47 1.94 -8.24
C LEU A 4 -51.73 3.08 -8.99
N HIS A 5 -52.14 3.33 -10.25
CA HIS A 5 -52.28 4.65 -10.94
C HIS A 5 -51.10 5.60 -11.26
N ALA A 6 -51.39 6.51 -12.21
CA ALA A 6 -50.49 7.51 -12.80
C ALA A 6 -51.26 8.76 -13.28
N LEU A 7 -50.52 9.84 -13.60
CA LEU A 7 -50.90 11.00 -14.44
C LEU A 7 -49.67 11.31 -15.34
N ALA A 8 -49.75 11.51 -16.66
CA ALA A 8 -50.49 12.48 -17.49
C ALA A 8 -49.85 13.90 -17.52
N SER A 9 -49.63 14.58 -18.67
CA SER A 9 -49.78 14.18 -20.09
C SER A 9 -49.26 15.26 -21.08
N ARG A 10 -48.87 14.84 -22.32
CA ARG A 10 -48.72 15.65 -23.57
C ARG A 10 -47.60 16.71 -23.57
N THR A 11 -47.07 17.20 -24.71
CA THR A 11 -47.25 16.90 -26.16
C THR A 11 -45.95 16.26 -26.73
N SER A 12 -45.68 15.97 -28.02
CA SER A 12 -46.37 16.11 -29.34
C SER A 12 -46.25 14.76 -30.11
N GLY A 13 -46.20 14.57 -31.44
CA GLY A 13 -46.26 15.47 -32.63
C GLY A 13 -45.72 14.81 -33.92
N THR A 14 -46.44 13.87 -34.53
CA THR A 14 -45.95 13.00 -35.64
C THR A 14 -46.05 13.62 -37.05
N ARG A 15 -45.14 13.21 -37.96
CA ARG A 15 -45.34 13.23 -39.42
C ARG A 15 -44.84 11.92 -40.04
N VAL A 16 -45.49 11.50 -41.13
CA VAL A 16 -45.24 10.24 -41.86
C VAL A 16 -45.19 10.54 -43.35
N PHE A 17 -44.25 9.95 -44.08
CA PHE A 17 -44.32 9.71 -45.53
C PHE A 17 -43.60 8.40 -45.89
N GLY A 18 -43.97 7.80 -47.03
CA GLY A 18 -43.67 6.41 -47.39
C GLY A 18 -42.34 6.14 -48.14
N PRO A 19 -42.10 4.86 -48.54
CA PRO A 19 -40.79 4.36 -48.93
C PRO A 19 -40.60 4.11 -50.45
N PRO A 20 -39.34 3.87 -50.89
CA PRO A 20 -39.01 3.14 -52.12
C PRO A 20 -38.60 1.66 -51.86
N PRO A 21 -38.58 0.77 -52.88
CA PRO A 21 -38.45 -0.69 -52.72
C PRO A 21 -37.08 -1.26 -53.11
N GLY A 22 -36.84 -2.56 -52.82
CA GLY A 22 -35.73 -3.34 -53.39
C GLY A 22 -35.44 -4.65 -52.66
N THR A 23 -35.98 -5.78 -53.16
CA THR A 23 -35.75 -7.14 -52.63
C THR A 23 -34.66 -7.90 -53.39
N THR A 24 -33.78 -8.60 -52.66
CA THR A 24 -33.31 -9.95 -53.06
C THR A 24 -32.84 -10.71 -51.82
N THR A 25 -33.24 -11.97 -51.71
CA THR A 25 -32.80 -12.92 -50.68
C THR A 25 -32.47 -14.22 -51.39
N GLU A 26 -31.31 -14.83 -51.13
CA GLU A 26 -31.08 -16.19 -51.58
C GLU A 26 -30.22 -17.00 -50.60
N PHE A 27 -30.70 -18.21 -50.30
CA PHE A 27 -29.98 -19.27 -49.59
C PHE A 27 -29.41 -20.23 -50.63
N LEU A 28 -28.26 -20.85 -50.37
CA LEU A 28 -27.91 -22.12 -51.02
C LEU A 28 -27.01 -23.01 -50.15
N LEU A 29 -27.13 -24.31 -50.35
CA LEU A 29 -26.53 -25.40 -49.58
C LEU A 29 -25.99 -26.47 -50.54
N LEU A 30 -25.02 -27.26 -50.09
CA LEU A 30 -24.74 -28.64 -50.54
C LEU A 30 -24.29 -28.89 -52.01
N ARG A 31 -22.98 -29.12 -52.25
CA ARG A 31 -22.40 -30.49 -52.53
C ARG A 31 -20.96 -30.50 -53.10
N SER A 32 -20.30 -31.63 -52.89
CA SER A 32 -19.09 -32.18 -53.56
C SER A 32 -19.42 -33.63 -54.02
N PRO A 33 -18.50 -34.48 -54.55
CA PRO A 33 -17.15 -34.31 -55.12
C PRO A 33 -17.16 -34.77 -56.63
N PRO A 34 -16.18 -35.45 -57.30
CA PRO A 34 -15.18 -36.50 -56.92
C PRO A 34 -13.70 -36.11 -57.26
N GLY A 35 -12.63 -36.93 -57.09
CA GLY A 35 -12.40 -38.27 -56.52
C GLY A 35 -11.02 -38.87 -56.98
N ILE A 36 -10.69 -40.12 -56.56
CA ILE A 36 -9.52 -40.97 -56.98
C ILE A 36 -8.14 -40.54 -56.40
N ASP A 37 -7.29 -41.40 -55.79
CA ASP A 37 -7.47 -42.71 -55.13
C ASP A 37 -6.30 -43.00 -54.12
N ARG A 38 -6.24 -44.19 -53.54
CA ARG A 38 -5.44 -44.62 -52.37
C ARG A 38 -4.27 -45.56 -52.72
N THR A 39 -3.28 -45.66 -51.81
CA THR A 39 -2.76 -46.99 -51.38
C THR A 39 -2.29 -47.00 -49.92
N ARG A 40 -2.33 -48.17 -49.28
CA ARG A 40 -1.91 -48.44 -47.88
C ARG A 40 -0.47 -48.96 -47.80
N ARG A 41 0.17 -48.86 -46.62
CA ARG A 41 0.76 -50.02 -45.90
C ARG A 41 1.09 -49.70 -44.43
N CYS A 42 1.37 -50.74 -43.64
CA CYS A 42 1.59 -50.67 -42.19
C CYS A 42 2.88 -51.40 -41.77
N SER A 43 3.58 -50.85 -40.78
CA SER A 43 4.62 -51.45 -39.91
C SER A 43 4.93 -50.37 -38.86
N ASN A 44 4.72 -50.48 -37.55
CA ASN A 44 5.04 -51.57 -36.62
C ASN A 44 6.52 -51.97 -36.68
N GLU A 45 7.35 -51.39 -35.80
CA GLU A 45 8.49 -52.08 -35.20
C GLU A 45 8.90 -51.41 -33.87
N ASN A 46 9.22 -52.21 -32.86
CA ASN A 46 9.83 -51.77 -31.60
C ASN A 46 11.35 -51.81 -31.75
N LEU A 47 12.10 -50.97 -31.03
CA LEU A 47 13.51 -51.28 -30.72
C LEU A 47 14.01 -50.56 -29.46
N THR A 48 14.13 -51.32 -28.37
CA THR A 48 14.90 -50.97 -27.17
C THR A 48 16.37 -51.36 -27.35
N PRO A 49 17.34 -50.53 -26.91
CA PRO A 49 18.72 -50.95 -26.75
C PRO A 49 18.95 -51.52 -25.34
N LEU A 50 18.98 -52.85 -25.22
CA LEU A 50 19.58 -53.54 -24.07
C LEU A 50 21.09 -53.69 -24.32
N ILE A 51 21.93 -53.25 -23.37
CA ILE A 51 23.35 -53.63 -23.33
C ILE A 51 23.66 -54.19 -21.94
N HIS A 52 24.04 -55.46 -21.89
CA HIS A 52 24.63 -56.10 -20.73
C HIS A 52 26.15 -55.98 -20.77
N SER A 53 26.77 -55.70 -19.63
CA SER A 53 28.11 -56.19 -19.30
C SER A 53 28.20 -56.49 -17.80
N HIS A 54 28.80 -57.62 -17.44
CA HIS A 54 29.06 -58.02 -16.05
C HIS A 54 30.47 -57.62 -15.62
N SER A 55 30.66 -57.24 -14.35
CA SER A 55 31.75 -57.81 -13.52
C SER A 55 31.67 -57.41 -12.04
N HIS A 56 31.66 -58.43 -11.17
CA HIS A 56 32.26 -58.54 -9.83
C HIS A 56 32.06 -57.47 -8.71
N TYR A 57 31.36 -57.95 -7.66
CA TYR A 57 31.60 -57.63 -6.23
C TYR A 57 33.06 -57.96 -5.79
N PRO A 58 33.60 -57.33 -4.72
CA PRO A 58 33.45 -57.92 -3.38
C PRO A 58 33.20 -56.93 -2.21
N SER A 59 32.61 -57.42 -1.13
CA SER A 59 32.41 -56.71 0.15
C SER A 59 33.13 -57.42 1.31
N PRO A 60 33.79 -56.67 2.21
CA PRO A 60 33.99 -57.06 3.61
C PRO A 60 33.42 -55.99 4.58
N GLY A 61 32.99 -56.28 5.81
CA GLY A 61 32.90 -57.55 6.56
C GLY A 61 32.04 -57.37 7.82
N ARG A 62 31.81 -58.44 8.62
CA ARG A 62 30.97 -58.41 9.85
C ARG A 62 31.79 -58.19 11.12
N ILE A 63 31.17 -57.57 12.15
CA ILE A 63 31.35 -57.74 13.61
C ILE A 63 30.45 -56.69 14.31
N ALA A 64 29.71 -56.92 15.40
CA ALA A 64 29.21 -58.15 16.04
C ALA A 64 27.94 -57.81 16.88
N HIS A 65 27.19 -58.81 17.36
CA HIS A 65 26.00 -58.61 18.21
C HIS A 65 26.37 -58.31 19.68
N TYR A 66 25.49 -57.59 20.38
CA TYR A 66 25.12 -57.93 21.76
C TYR A 66 23.61 -57.77 21.94
N HIS A 67 22.93 -58.81 22.44
CA HIS A 67 21.55 -58.75 22.92
C HIS A 67 21.55 -58.66 24.45
N TYR A 68 20.55 -57.98 25.01
CA TYR A 68 19.98 -58.36 26.30
C TYR A 68 18.45 -58.38 26.20
N TYR A 69 17.86 -59.52 26.53
CA TYR A 69 16.42 -59.67 26.72
C TYR A 69 16.05 -59.27 28.15
N TYR A 70 14.86 -58.70 28.34
CA TYR A 70 14.01 -59.06 29.47
C TYR A 70 12.53 -59.00 29.07
N HIS A 71 11.86 -60.14 29.20
CA HIS A 71 10.41 -60.30 29.18
C HIS A 71 10.03 -60.89 30.54
N TYR A 72 9.00 -60.34 31.19
CA TYR A 72 8.14 -61.09 32.11
C TYR A 72 6.79 -60.39 32.24
N SER A 73 5.74 -61.15 32.59
CA SER A 73 4.35 -60.70 32.65
C SER A 73 3.59 -61.39 33.79
N HIS A 74 2.38 -60.87 34.07
CA HIS A 74 1.34 -61.36 34.98
C HIS A 74 1.37 -60.98 36.48
N LEU A 75 0.40 -60.12 36.83
CA LEU A 75 -0.67 -60.34 37.84
C LEU A 75 -0.30 -60.86 39.25
N SER A 76 -0.53 -60.01 40.26
CA SER A 76 -1.42 -60.34 41.41
C SER A 76 -1.74 -59.13 42.30
N GLU A 77 -3.02 -58.79 42.43
CA GLU A 77 -3.62 -58.08 43.59
C GLU A 77 -3.92 -59.10 44.74
N PRO A 78 -4.43 -58.77 45.96
CA PRO A 78 -5.34 -57.66 46.32
C PRO A 78 -5.17 -57.03 47.73
N CYS A 79 -6.26 -56.40 48.24
CA CYS A 79 -6.61 -55.93 49.60
C CYS A 79 -6.34 -54.43 49.90
N LEU A 80 -7.35 -53.54 49.94
CA LEU A 80 -8.44 -53.33 50.93
C LEU A 80 -7.98 -52.51 52.16
N ALA A 81 -8.70 -51.51 52.70
CA ALA A 81 -9.94 -50.78 52.34
C ALA A 81 -9.91 -49.39 53.06
N HIS A 82 -10.87 -48.46 53.14
CA HIS A 82 -12.30 -48.20 52.79
C HIS A 82 -12.44 -46.65 52.64
N SER A 83 -13.50 -45.99 52.12
CA SER A 83 -14.77 -46.35 51.46
C SER A 83 -14.91 -45.45 50.18
N GLY A 84 -15.99 -44.78 49.75
CA GLY A 84 -17.40 -44.61 50.17
C GLY A 84 -18.15 -43.68 49.17
N PRO A 85 -19.47 -43.80 48.92
CA PRO A 85 -19.94 -43.66 47.52
C PRO A 85 -21.18 -42.77 47.22
N PHE A 86 -21.48 -42.69 45.90
CA PHE A 86 -22.67 -42.17 45.18
C PHE A 86 -22.80 -40.64 44.92
N SER A 87 -23.42 -40.16 43.82
CA SER A 87 -23.55 -40.67 42.42
C SER A 87 -24.14 -39.62 41.44
N SER A 88 -24.06 -39.92 40.13
CA SER A 88 -25.08 -39.63 39.09
C SER A 88 -25.59 -38.19 38.79
N SER A 89 -25.01 -37.61 37.73
CA SER A 89 -25.69 -37.11 36.50
C SER A 89 -26.71 -35.94 36.47
N ALA A 90 -26.54 -35.10 35.43
CA ALA A 90 -27.56 -34.57 34.49
C ALA A 90 -27.93 -33.07 34.46
N LEU A 91 -27.84 -32.52 33.24
CA LEU A 91 -28.71 -31.50 32.59
C LEU A 91 -28.95 -30.10 33.22
N ALA A 92 -28.27 -29.11 32.63
CA ALA A 92 -28.82 -27.90 31.98
C ALA A 92 -29.98 -27.09 32.61
N ARG A 93 -29.81 -25.75 32.66
CA ARG A 93 -30.69 -24.77 31.99
C ARG A 93 -30.13 -23.32 31.98
N LYS A 94 -30.76 -22.49 31.13
CA LYS A 94 -30.68 -21.01 31.12
C LYS A 94 -31.10 -20.41 32.46
N TRP A 95 -30.84 -19.12 32.67
CA TRP A 95 -31.91 -18.19 33.12
C TRP A 95 -31.65 -16.73 32.71
N GLU A 96 -32.72 -15.94 32.76
CA GLU A 96 -32.82 -14.51 32.41
C GLU A 96 -33.23 -13.69 33.67
N PRO A 97 -33.28 -12.34 33.64
CA PRO A 97 -33.18 -11.53 34.86
C PRO A 97 -34.47 -11.30 35.65
N ALA A 98 -34.31 -10.83 36.89
CA ALA A 98 -35.35 -10.25 37.75
C ALA A 98 -34.80 -8.99 38.46
N ALA A 99 -35.68 -8.14 39.01
CA ALA A 99 -35.31 -6.78 39.43
C ALA A 99 -36.04 -6.29 40.70
N VAL A 100 -35.48 -5.23 41.32
CA VAL A 100 -36.10 -4.31 42.30
C VAL A 100 -36.44 -4.88 43.70
N PRO A 101 -36.18 -4.08 44.75
CA PRO A 101 -37.17 -3.89 45.83
C PRO A 101 -37.58 -2.41 46.02
N THR A 102 -38.70 -2.21 46.71
CA THR A 102 -39.58 -1.02 46.67
C THR A 102 -39.51 -0.10 47.88
N SER A 103 -40.01 1.15 47.74
CA SER A 103 -40.84 1.79 48.78
C SER A 103 -41.78 2.90 48.21
N HIS A 104 -42.75 3.32 49.04
CA HIS A 104 -43.93 4.16 48.75
C HIS A 104 -43.58 5.66 48.45
N ASN A 105 -44.48 6.55 47.98
CA ASN A 105 -45.92 6.68 48.30
C ASN A 105 -46.76 7.53 47.30
N SER A 106 -48.09 7.54 47.50
CA SER A 106 -49.16 8.54 47.12
C SER A 106 -48.81 9.83 46.33
N SER A 107 -49.64 10.41 45.45
CA SER A 107 -51.00 10.07 44.92
C SER A 107 -51.46 11.06 43.82
N ALA A 108 -52.59 10.75 43.14
CA ALA A 108 -53.59 11.59 42.42
C ALA A 108 -53.50 13.15 42.43
N ALA A 109 -53.96 13.92 41.41
CA ALA A 109 -54.52 13.61 40.07
C ALA A 109 -54.77 14.87 39.18
N THR A 110 -55.04 14.65 37.88
CA THR A 110 -55.90 15.44 36.94
C THR A 110 -55.66 16.94 36.62
N GLY A 111 -55.63 17.23 35.30
CA GLY A 111 -56.04 18.50 34.65
C GLY A 111 -54.91 19.51 34.35
N HIS A 112 -55.00 20.41 33.38
CA HIS A 112 -55.73 20.54 32.10
C HIS A 112 -55.33 21.92 31.49
N ILE A 113 -55.19 22.02 30.16
CA ILE A 113 -55.45 23.25 29.35
C ILE A 113 -54.42 24.42 29.36
N SER A 114 -54.47 25.21 28.26
CA SER A 114 -53.67 26.39 27.82
C SER A 114 -53.23 27.41 28.87
N GLY A 115 -52.20 28.26 28.67
CA GLY A 115 -51.44 28.62 27.45
C GLY A 115 -51.55 30.12 27.11
N GLY A 116 -50.59 30.71 26.36
CA GLY A 116 -50.78 32.03 25.71
C GLY A 116 -49.66 33.10 25.82
N THR A 117 -49.35 33.71 24.67
CA THR A 117 -48.97 35.14 24.44
C THR A 117 -47.80 35.84 25.17
N ARG A 118 -46.80 36.21 24.33
CA ARG A 118 -45.97 37.45 24.26
C ARG A 118 -46.68 38.78 24.66
N PRO A 119 -46.02 39.97 24.80
CA PRO A 119 -44.68 40.37 24.29
C PRO A 119 -43.75 41.22 25.21
N SER A 120 -42.60 41.61 24.62
CA SER A 120 -41.60 42.68 24.91
C SER A 120 -42.18 44.13 24.96
N PRO A 121 -41.44 45.26 25.22
CA PRO A 121 -39.97 45.49 25.02
C PRO A 121 -39.22 46.50 25.95
N SER A 122 -37.95 46.83 25.58
CA SER A 122 -37.13 48.04 25.95
C SER A 122 -36.71 48.25 27.43
N SER A 123 -35.59 48.93 27.78
CA SER A 123 -34.43 49.47 27.01
C SER A 123 -33.20 49.71 27.92
N LEU A 124 -32.04 49.97 27.31
CA LEU A 124 -30.80 50.55 27.90
C LEU A 124 -31.04 52.01 28.41
N PRO A 125 -30.09 52.72 29.11
CA PRO A 125 -28.65 52.45 29.25
C PRO A 125 -27.95 52.78 30.62
N LEU A 126 -26.63 52.55 30.63
CA LEU A 126 -25.56 53.26 31.37
C LEU A 126 -25.27 53.05 32.88
N SER A 127 -23.97 52.83 33.12
CA SER A 127 -23.11 52.80 34.33
C SER A 127 -22.97 54.18 35.04
N PRO A 128 -22.49 54.30 36.31
CA PRO A 128 -21.23 53.71 36.80
C PRO A 128 -21.05 53.28 38.29
N ARG A 129 -19.86 52.69 38.51
CA ARG A 129 -19.10 52.35 39.76
C ARG A 129 -18.82 53.58 40.68
N PRO A 130 -18.27 53.48 41.94
CA PRO A 130 -17.24 52.52 42.42
C PRO A 130 -17.28 52.10 43.94
N ALA A 131 -16.11 51.68 44.48
CA ALA A 131 -15.74 51.27 45.86
C ALA A 131 -16.16 49.83 46.29
N ALA A 132 -15.32 48.91 46.81
CA ALA A 132 -14.18 48.91 47.78
C ALA A 132 -14.64 48.66 49.24
N ALA A 133 -13.97 47.86 50.10
CA ALA A 133 -12.85 46.91 49.99
C ALA A 133 -12.76 46.04 51.29
N ILE A 134 -11.73 45.16 51.43
CA ILE A 134 -11.28 44.49 52.69
C ILE A 134 -12.29 43.43 53.26
N SER A 135 -11.95 42.35 53.98
CA SER A 135 -10.83 41.37 54.10
C SER A 135 -11.36 40.24 55.06
N LEU A 136 -10.69 39.25 55.66
CA LEU A 136 -9.31 38.75 55.77
C LEU A 136 -9.38 37.26 56.25
N GLY A 137 -8.58 36.31 55.73
CA GLY A 137 -8.55 34.95 56.33
C GLY A 137 -7.76 33.87 55.58
N HIS A 138 -6.71 33.34 56.22
CA HIS A 138 -5.90 32.16 55.83
C HIS A 138 -5.34 31.52 57.13
N PRO A 139 -4.82 30.26 57.17
CA PRO A 139 -4.12 29.57 56.07
C PRO A 139 -4.30 28.03 55.95
N ARG A 140 -3.58 27.47 54.95
CA ARG A 140 -3.09 26.07 54.75
C ARG A 140 -3.83 25.16 53.75
N ARG A 141 -3.15 25.04 52.59
CA ARG A 141 -3.09 23.98 51.55
C ARG A 141 -2.70 22.59 52.11
N PRO A 142 -2.56 21.48 51.33
CA PRO A 142 -2.57 21.30 49.85
C PRO A 142 -3.51 20.15 49.37
N MET A 143 -3.62 19.76 48.08
CA MET A 143 -3.14 20.24 46.77
C MET A 143 -4.15 19.78 45.70
N ALA A 144 -4.17 20.40 44.52
CA ALA A 144 -4.95 19.94 43.36
C ALA A 144 -4.23 20.25 42.04
N TYR A 145 -4.76 19.67 40.96
CA TYR A 145 -4.61 20.11 39.56
C TYR A 145 -4.71 21.66 39.43
N ASN A 146 -4.22 22.33 38.37
CA ASN A 146 -4.53 22.02 36.98
C ASN A 146 -3.70 22.85 35.95
N THR A 147 -3.97 22.59 34.66
CA THR A 147 -3.84 23.47 33.45
C THR A 147 -3.22 24.87 33.55
N TYR A 148 -2.46 25.26 32.52
CA TYR A 148 -2.18 26.66 32.14
C TYR A 148 -2.79 27.03 30.78
N SER A 149 -3.02 28.33 30.58
CA SER A 149 -3.42 28.97 29.32
C SER A 149 -2.53 30.18 29.02
N THR A 150 -2.67 30.77 27.84
CA THR A 150 -1.68 31.63 27.15
C THR A 150 -1.73 33.13 27.50
N ALA A 151 -0.56 33.78 27.52
CA ALA A 151 -0.37 35.21 27.22
C ALA A 151 1.09 35.49 26.75
N SER A 152 1.31 36.62 26.08
CA SER A 152 2.62 37.13 25.60
C SER A 152 3.54 37.62 26.75
N SER A 153 4.83 37.95 26.60
CA SER A 153 5.54 38.60 25.47
C SER A 153 7.08 38.56 25.59
N ASP A 154 7.77 38.60 24.44
CA ASP A 154 9.05 39.28 24.13
C ASP A 154 10.37 39.12 24.94
N ILE A 155 11.43 38.87 24.16
CA ILE A 155 12.82 39.37 24.26
C ILE A 155 13.85 38.67 25.20
N SER A 156 14.94 38.23 24.55
CA SER A 156 16.33 38.02 25.01
C SER A 156 16.78 36.76 25.80
N THR A 157 18.01 36.35 25.42
CA THR A 157 18.91 35.34 26.01
C THR A 157 19.71 35.96 27.20
N PRO A 158 20.63 35.27 27.96
CA PRO A 158 21.29 33.97 27.68
C PRO A 158 21.70 33.05 28.89
N ARG A 159 22.35 31.91 28.55
CA ARG A 159 23.43 31.16 29.28
C ARG A 159 23.18 30.46 30.65
N SER A 160 23.41 29.13 30.63
CA SER A 160 24.14 28.30 31.64
C SER A 160 23.49 28.08 33.04
N THR A 161 23.85 27.10 33.89
CA THR A 161 25.06 26.23 34.04
C THR A 161 24.78 24.75 34.44
N SER A 162 25.83 23.92 34.41
CA SER A 162 25.95 22.54 34.98
C SER A 162 25.89 22.48 36.52
N PRO A 163 25.98 21.30 37.20
CA PRO A 163 27.17 20.40 37.29
C PRO A 163 26.83 18.94 36.86
N SER A 164 27.40 17.78 37.26
CA SER A 164 28.45 17.32 38.23
C SER A 164 28.89 15.87 37.86
N SER A 165 29.97 15.22 38.34
CA SER A 165 31.30 15.67 38.84
C SER A 165 32.24 14.49 39.19
N VAL A 166 33.39 14.38 38.50
CA VAL A 166 34.75 13.98 39.03
C VAL A 166 35.03 12.57 39.60
N PHE A 167 36.08 11.90 39.08
CA PHE A 167 37.15 11.26 39.89
C PHE A 167 38.50 11.12 39.11
N SER A 168 39.61 10.80 39.80
CA SER A 168 41.02 10.80 39.34
C SER A 168 41.65 9.38 39.33
N GLY A 169 42.88 9.09 38.84
CA GLY A 169 43.90 9.85 38.09
C GLY A 169 45.35 9.27 38.26
N ARG A 170 46.30 9.59 37.35
CA ARG A 170 47.75 9.14 37.28
C ARG A 170 47.98 7.62 37.04
N SER A 171 49.05 7.11 36.41
CA SER A 171 50.12 7.59 35.47
C SER A 171 50.76 6.34 34.78
N SER A 172 51.98 6.18 34.21
CA SER A 172 53.27 6.92 34.21
C SER A 172 54.30 6.38 33.16
N HIS A 173 55.35 7.18 32.86
CA HIS A 173 56.76 6.82 32.52
C HIS A 173 57.25 6.10 31.22
N THR A 174 58.02 6.86 30.41
CA THR A 174 59.31 6.52 29.68
C THR A 174 59.38 5.40 28.62
N SER A 175 60.24 5.43 27.58
CA SER A 175 61.14 6.42 26.89
C SER A 175 61.58 5.80 25.52
N VAL A 176 62.22 6.41 24.50
CA VAL A 176 63.56 7.06 24.38
C VAL A 176 63.70 7.69 22.95
N ALA A 177 64.44 8.81 22.81
CA ALA A 177 65.02 9.39 21.55
C ALA A 177 64.05 9.89 20.43
N SER A 178 64.42 10.81 19.52
CA SER A 178 65.70 11.53 19.31
C SER A 178 65.53 12.99 18.80
N LYS A 179 66.64 13.72 18.69
CA LYS A 179 66.74 15.19 18.53
C LYS A 179 66.52 15.75 17.10
N ARG A 180 65.93 16.96 17.03
CA ARG A 180 66.15 18.04 16.01
C ARG A 180 65.72 17.73 14.56
N LEU A 181 65.42 18.69 13.68
CA LEU A 181 65.76 20.14 13.59
C LEU A 181 64.72 20.89 12.71
N SER A 182 64.46 22.18 12.94
CA SER A 182 64.24 23.17 11.86
C SER A 182 64.13 24.61 12.38
N LEU A 183 64.72 25.57 11.64
CA LEU A 183 64.45 27.01 11.73
C LEU A 183 64.99 27.71 10.47
N SER A 184 64.40 28.88 10.15
CA SER A 184 64.82 29.89 9.16
C SER A 184 64.74 29.58 7.64
N LEU A 185 63.96 30.44 6.94
CA LEU A 185 64.31 31.29 5.77
C LEU A 185 64.96 30.63 4.50
N GLN A 186 64.67 31.01 3.24
CA GLN A 186 64.34 32.36 2.73
C GLN A 186 63.79 32.37 1.26
N ARG A 187 62.97 33.39 0.92
CA ARG A 187 62.78 34.10 -0.37
C ARG A 187 62.57 33.42 -1.77
N ARG A 188 61.55 33.99 -2.44
CA ARG A 188 61.44 34.47 -3.86
C ARG A 188 60.79 33.58 -4.94
N GLN A 189 59.99 34.29 -5.75
CA GLN A 189 59.13 33.85 -6.85
C GLN A 189 59.91 33.35 -8.08
N SER A 190 59.35 32.40 -8.83
CA SER A 190 59.26 32.46 -10.29
C SER A 190 58.23 31.49 -10.88
N ALA A 191 57.73 31.82 -12.08
CA ALA A 191 57.04 30.96 -13.06
C ALA A 191 55.67 30.32 -12.73
N PHE A 192 54.92 30.06 -13.81
CA PHE A 192 53.61 29.39 -13.88
C PHE A 192 53.66 27.94 -13.39
N ASN A 193 52.55 27.45 -12.81
CA ASN A 193 52.24 26.01 -12.79
C ASN A 193 50.71 25.79 -12.83
N PRO A 194 50.13 25.17 -13.88
CA PRO A 194 48.68 25.15 -14.11
C PRO A 194 47.98 23.96 -13.40
N LEU A 195 48.05 23.92 -12.06
CA LEU A 195 47.36 22.91 -11.24
C LEU A 195 46.53 23.57 -10.14
N PHE A 196 45.27 23.85 -10.45
CA PHE A 196 44.24 24.13 -9.44
C PHE A 196 44.04 22.86 -8.60
N SER A 197 44.28 22.97 -7.29
CA SER A 197 43.87 22.04 -6.23
C SER A 197 43.57 20.60 -6.68
N VAL A 198 44.62 19.81 -6.91
CA VAL A 198 44.52 18.35 -6.89
C VAL A 198 44.16 17.95 -5.45
N ASP A 199 42.87 17.82 -5.17
CA ASP A 199 42.36 17.46 -3.86
C ASP A 199 42.72 15.99 -3.56
N ILE A 200 43.84 15.82 -2.84
CA ILE A 200 44.37 14.52 -2.44
C ILE A 200 43.36 13.73 -1.60
N ALA A 201 42.57 14.38 -0.73
CA ALA A 201 41.54 13.69 0.03
C ALA A 201 40.41 13.17 -0.87
N SER A 202 39.99 13.93 -1.89
CA SER A 202 39.04 13.44 -2.90
C SER A 202 39.59 12.30 -3.77
N ILE A 203 40.92 12.20 -3.91
CA ILE A 203 41.58 11.14 -4.67
C ILE A 203 41.78 9.90 -3.81
N GLU A 204 42.24 10.03 -2.58
CA GLU A 204 42.28 8.95 -1.59
C GLU A 204 40.87 8.37 -1.35
N GLN A 205 39.85 9.22 -1.25
CA GLN A 205 38.45 8.77 -1.13
C GLN A 205 37.97 8.04 -2.39
N ARG A 206 38.28 8.55 -3.59
CA ARG A 206 37.96 7.84 -4.86
C ARG A 206 38.71 6.52 -4.99
N MET A 207 39.99 6.46 -4.60
CA MET A 207 40.77 5.22 -4.56
C MET A 207 40.22 4.24 -3.52
N LYS A 208 39.73 4.73 -2.38
CA LYS A 208 39.09 3.90 -1.35
C LYS A 208 37.73 3.35 -1.80
N MET A 209 36.90 4.15 -2.47
CA MET A 209 35.66 3.69 -3.10
C MET A 209 35.93 2.66 -4.20
N ALA A 210 36.85 2.96 -5.12
CA ALA A 210 37.27 2.02 -6.17
C ALA A 210 37.91 0.74 -5.61
N SER A 211 38.56 0.81 -4.44
CA SER A 211 39.09 -0.36 -3.73
C SER A 211 37.97 -1.21 -3.10
N LEU A 212 36.93 -0.61 -2.53
CA LEU A 212 35.76 -1.35 -2.01
C LEU A 212 35.01 -2.11 -3.11
N ASP A 213 34.78 -1.48 -4.26
CA ASP A 213 34.15 -2.14 -5.40
C ASP A 213 35.13 -3.12 -6.09
N GLY A 214 36.42 -2.79 -6.14
CA GLY A 214 37.50 -3.64 -6.67
C GLY A 214 37.69 -4.95 -5.89
N LEU A 215 37.57 -4.91 -4.56
CA LEU A 215 37.59 -6.09 -3.68
C LEU A 215 36.47 -7.10 -3.96
N ARG A 216 35.43 -6.70 -4.71
CA ARG A 216 34.30 -7.56 -5.12
C ARG A 216 34.23 -7.79 -6.64
N GLY A 217 35.14 -7.23 -7.43
CA GLY A 217 35.10 -7.25 -8.89
C GLY A 217 34.09 -6.28 -9.53
N TYR A 218 33.42 -5.42 -8.75
CA TYR A 218 32.39 -4.48 -9.22
C TYR A 218 32.95 -3.21 -9.91
N ALA A 219 34.28 -3.04 -9.90
CA ALA A 219 34.99 -1.94 -10.55
C ALA A 219 35.17 -2.10 -12.08
N GLN A 220 34.65 -3.18 -12.69
CA GLN A 220 34.67 -3.36 -14.16
C GLN A 220 33.42 -2.73 -14.79
N ASP A 221 33.50 -2.25 -16.04
CA ASP A 221 32.37 -1.65 -16.76
C ASP A 221 31.60 -2.65 -17.64
N HIS A 222 32.14 -3.85 -17.83
CA HIS A 222 31.57 -4.92 -18.64
C HIS A 222 31.66 -6.24 -17.87
N TYR A 223 30.59 -7.04 -17.90
CA TYR A 223 30.50 -8.34 -17.21
C TYR A 223 30.26 -9.45 -18.23
N GLY A 224 30.67 -10.66 -17.86
CA GLY A 224 30.25 -11.85 -18.58
C GLY A 224 28.73 -12.00 -18.52
N GLU A 225 28.14 -12.48 -19.62
CA GLU A 225 26.73 -12.85 -19.68
C GLU A 225 26.40 -13.85 -18.55
N VAL A 226 25.39 -13.55 -17.72
CA VAL A 226 24.98 -14.46 -16.65
C VAL A 226 24.33 -15.68 -17.31
N ARG A 227 24.92 -16.85 -17.09
CA ARG A 227 24.46 -18.15 -17.61
C ARG A 227 24.16 -19.09 -16.46
N GLN A 228 23.01 -19.75 -16.53
CA GLN A 228 22.64 -20.83 -15.61
C GLN A 228 23.24 -22.14 -16.13
N GLU A 229 24.47 -22.47 -15.70
CA GLU A 229 25.19 -23.68 -16.16
C GLU A 229 24.51 -25.00 -15.73
N LYS A 230 23.68 -24.95 -14.69
CA LYS A 230 22.88 -26.08 -14.18
C LYS A 230 21.52 -25.55 -13.72
N PRO A 231 20.41 -26.27 -13.97
CA PRO A 231 19.12 -25.91 -13.39
C PRO A 231 19.19 -25.96 -11.86
N THR A 232 18.34 -25.18 -11.20
CA THR A 232 18.24 -25.18 -9.74
C THR A 232 17.22 -26.23 -9.29
N ASP A 233 17.70 -27.38 -8.78
CA ASP A 233 16.85 -28.46 -8.31
C ASP A 233 16.24 -28.14 -6.93
N TYR A 234 14.99 -27.67 -6.91
CA TYR A 234 14.22 -27.45 -5.69
C TYR A 234 13.56 -28.74 -5.19
N VAL A 235 13.61 -28.98 -3.88
CA VAL A 235 12.91 -30.12 -3.24
C VAL A 235 11.40 -29.81 -3.22
N PRO A 236 10.51 -30.68 -3.73
CA PRO A 236 9.08 -30.44 -3.67
C PRO A 236 8.54 -30.60 -2.24
N GLN A 237 7.58 -29.76 -1.84
CA GLN A 237 6.96 -29.76 -0.51
C GLN A 237 6.47 -31.14 -0.04
N SER A 238 5.99 -31.97 -0.97
CA SER A 238 5.56 -33.35 -0.70
C SER A 238 6.70 -34.24 -0.17
N ALA A 239 7.90 -34.13 -0.74
CA ALA A 239 9.09 -34.88 -0.35
C ALA A 239 9.91 -34.21 0.77
N ALA A 240 9.73 -32.91 1.01
CA ALA A 240 10.45 -32.18 2.05
C ALA A 240 10.12 -32.69 3.46
N GLY A 241 11.14 -32.70 4.34
CA GLY A 241 11.01 -33.13 5.74
C GLY A 241 12.02 -32.49 6.70
N GLY A 242 11.76 -32.62 8.00
CA GLY A 242 12.60 -32.09 9.07
C GLY A 242 12.85 -30.58 8.93
N TYR A 243 14.12 -30.17 9.06
CA TYR A 243 14.52 -28.77 8.93
C TYR A 243 14.31 -28.15 7.54
N GLN A 244 13.97 -28.90 6.49
CA GLN A 244 13.56 -28.29 5.21
C GLN A 244 12.20 -27.60 5.38
N VAL A 245 11.24 -28.29 5.99
CA VAL A 245 9.88 -27.78 6.27
C VAL A 245 9.89 -26.62 7.27
N LEU A 246 10.81 -26.63 8.24
CA LEU A 246 10.94 -25.57 9.25
C LEU A 246 11.75 -24.33 8.76
N ARG A 247 12.36 -24.39 7.57
CA ARG A 247 13.16 -23.29 7.01
C ARG A 247 12.52 -22.62 5.81
N GLU A 248 11.64 -23.31 5.09
CA GLU A 248 10.87 -22.74 3.99
C GLU A 248 9.67 -21.94 4.55
N PRO A 249 9.63 -20.60 4.44
CA PRO A 249 8.62 -19.78 5.12
C PRO A 249 7.18 -20.07 4.67
N LEU A 250 6.97 -20.59 3.46
CA LEU A 250 5.65 -21.00 2.96
C LEU A 250 5.16 -22.34 3.57
N TRP A 251 6.05 -23.18 4.08
CA TRP A 251 5.70 -24.51 4.61
C TRP A 251 5.68 -24.57 6.14
N ASN A 252 6.32 -23.61 6.81
CA ASN A 252 6.51 -23.62 8.25
C ASN A 252 5.29 -23.09 9.04
N LYS A 253 4.47 -24.00 9.58
CA LYS A 253 3.31 -23.69 10.45
C LYS A 253 3.68 -23.39 11.92
N GLY A 254 4.97 -23.31 12.26
CA GLY A 254 5.44 -23.03 13.62
C GLY A 254 5.06 -24.14 14.61
N LEU A 255 4.18 -23.82 15.57
CA LEU A 255 3.63 -24.81 16.53
C LEU A 255 2.24 -25.34 16.13
N SER A 256 1.67 -24.88 15.01
CA SER A 256 0.36 -25.30 14.50
C SER A 256 0.40 -26.58 13.65
N PHE A 257 1.58 -27.20 13.47
CA PHE A 257 1.67 -28.53 12.85
C PHE A 257 0.91 -29.57 13.68
N THR A 258 0.05 -30.37 13.03
CA THR A 258 -0.72 -31.45 13.69
C THR A 258 0.20 -32.60 14.15
N PRO A 259 -0.26 -33.52 15.02
CA PRO A 259 0.51 -34.73 15.36
C PRO A 259 0.90 -35.56 14.12
N GLU A 260 0.00 -35.67 13.14
CA GLU A 260 0.17 -36.43 11.90
C GLU A 260 1.20 -35.77 10.99
N GLU A 261 1.17 -34.44 10.86
CA GLU A 261 2.20 -33.67 10.17
C GLU A 261 3.56 -33.81 10.88
N ARG A 262 3.59 -33.71 12.21
CA ARG A 262 4.83 -33.84 13.01
C ARG A 262 5.49 -35.21 12.83
N VAL A 263 4.71 -36.28 12.74
CA VAL A 263 5.21 -37.63 12.43
C VAL A 263 5.62 -37.74 10.95
N SER A 264 4.70 -37.50 10.02
CA SER A 264 4.93 -37.74 8.58
C SER A 264 6.02 -36.86 7.96
N LYS A 265 6.25 -35.66 8.52
CA LYS A 265 7.30 -34.72 8.09
C LYS A 265 8.55 -34.75 8.97
N ASN A 266 8.70 -35.72 9.88
CA ASN A 266 9.87 -35.87 10.77
C ASN A 266 10.17 -34.60 11.61
N LEU A 267 9.13 -33.95 12.15
CA LEU A 267 9.24 -32.75 13.00
C LEU A 267 9.16 -33.06 14.51
N THR A 268 8.72 -34.26 14.89
CA THR A 268 8.68 -34.72 16.28
C THR A 268 10.07 -34.60 16.93
N GLY A 269 10.18 -33.78 17.97
CA GLY A 269 11.43 -33.48 18.67
C GLY A 269 12.25 -32.32 18.08
N LEU A 270 11.94 -31.85 16.86
CA LEU A 270 12.55 -30.63 16.28
C LEU A 270 11.84 -29.34 16.73
N ILE A 271 10.55 -29.46 17.09
CA ILE A 271 9.75 -28.39 17.67
C ILE A 271 9.19 -28.79 19.05
N PRO A 272 8.94 -27.82 19.96
CA PRO A 272 8.29 -28.06 21.25
C PRO A 272 7.04 -28.92 21.18
N HIS A 273 6.80 -29.73 22.23
CA HIS A 273 5.62 -30.60 22.33
C HIS A 273 4.29 -29.83 22.33
N ALA A 274 4.30 -28.56 22.76
CA ALA A 274 3.13 -27.69 22.67
C ALA A 274 2.59 -27.60 21.22
N MET A 275 1.27 -27.69 21.11
CA MET A 275 0.50 -27.45 19.88
C MET A 275 -0.34 -26.21 20.09
N GLU A 276 -0.49 -25.40 19.05
CA GLU A 276 -1.12 -24.07 19.14
C GLU A 276 -2.07 -23.84 17.97
N ASN A 277 -3.13 -23.06 18.19
CA ASN A 277 -3.90 -22.47 17.11
C ASN A 277 -3.22 -21.18 16.61
N THR A 278 -3.65 -20.69 15.44
CA THR A 278 -3.10 -19.47 14.85
C THR A 278 -3.29 -18.26 15.76
N ASP A 279 -4.41 -18.16 16.48
CA ASP A 279 -4.69 -17.05 17.41
C ASP A 279 -3.62 -16.93 18.51
N THR A 280 -3.21 -18.05 19.13
CA THR A 280 -2.12 -18.09 20.13
C THR A 280 -0.79 -17.61 19.53
N GLN A 281 -0.51 -17.93 18.27
CA GLN A 281 0.67 -17.44 17.57
C GLN A 281 0.56 -15.93 17.25
N VAL A 282 -0.61 -15.43 16.86
CA VAL A 282 -0.88 -14.00 16.65
C VAL A 282 -0.69 -13.21 17.96
N GLU A 283 -1.25 -13.68 19.08
CA GLU A 283 -1.05 -13.05 20.40
C GLU A 283 0.43 -12.98 20.78
N ARG A 284 1.21 -14.04 20.54
CA ARG A 284 2.66 -14.02 20.75
C ARG A 284 3.34 -12.99 19.87
N CYS A 285 3.00 -12.93 18.58
CA CYS A 285 3.57 -11.95 17.67
C CYS A 285 3.24 -10.52 18.08
N MET A 286 1.99 -10.22 18.44
CA MET A 286 1.59 -8.90 18.93
C MET A 286 2.30 -8.54 20.23
N LYS A 287 2.43 -9.47 21.19
CA LYS A 287 3.23 -9.26 22.41
C LYS A 287 4.70 -8.93 22.12
N MET A 288 5.29 -9.57 21.10
CA MET A 288 6.66 -9.30 20.65
C MET A 288 6.80 -8.00 19.85
N ILE A 289 5.72 -7.52 19.21
CA ILE A 289 5.64 -6.22 18.52
C ILE A 289 5.50 -5.09 19.55
N HIS A 290 4.60 -5.24 20.53
CA HIS A 290 4.38 -4.27 21.61
C HIS A 290 5.58 -4.12 22.55
N SER A 291 6.49 -5.11 22.61
CA SER A 291 7.76 -5.00 23.34
C SER A 291 8.88 -4.28 22.57
N ARG A 292 8.64 -3.76 21.36
CA ARG A 292 9.65 -3.04 20.56
C ARG A 292 9.48 -1.51 20.70
N PRO A 293 10.57 -0.76 20.96
CA PRO A 293 10.46 0.66 21.25
C PRO A 293 10.29 1.55 20.01
N THR A 294 10.87 1.19 18.86
CA THR A 294 10.76 1.99 17.63
C THR A 294 9.93 1.30 16.53
N PRO A 295 9.37 2.07 15.57
CA PRO A 295 8.74 1.49 14.37
C PRO A 295 9.69 0.61 13.55
N ILE A 296 10.99 0.95 13.50
CA ILE A 296 12.01 0.16 12.81
C ILE A 296 12.23 -1.19 13.50
N ASP A 297 12.30 -1.23 14.84
CA ASP A 297 12.39 -2.49 15.60
C ASP A 297 11.17 -3.38 15.35
N LYS A 298 9.97 -2.80 15.25
CA LYS A 298 8.75 -3.52 14.89
C LYS A 298 8.81 -4.04 13.44
N TYR A 299 9.27 -3.23 12.48
CA TYR A 299 9.47 -3.65 11.09
C TYR A 299 10.48 -4.80 10.97
N LEU A 300 11.62 -4.73 11.67
CA LEU A 300 12.64 -5.79 11.66
C LEU A 300 12.08 -7.11 12.22
N TYR A 301 11.27 -7.05 13.28
CA TYR A 301 10.55 -8.22 13.76
C TYR A 301 9.55 -8.76 12.72
N LEU A 302 8.81 -7.90 12.03
CA LEU A 302 7.87 -8.30 10.98
C LEU A 302 8.55 -8.89 9.73
N SER A 303 9.67 -8.34 9.27
CA SER A 303 10.47 -8.97 8.18
C SER A 303 11.09 -10.29 8.62
N ASN A 304 11.48 -10.45 9.89
CA ASN A 304 11.95 -11.73 10.43
C ASN A 304 10.83 -12.78 10.56
N LEU A 305 9.61 -12.35 10.93
CA LEU A 305 8.42 -13.20 10.94
C LEU A 305 8.10 -13.70 9.51
N LYS A 306 8.08 -12.79 8.54
CA LYS A 306 7.94 -13.08 7.10
C LYS A 306 9.05 -14.00 6.58
N SER A 307 10.23 -14.03 7.22
CA SER A 307 11.35 -14.92 6.88
C SER A 307 11.27 -16.31 7.54
N GLN A 308 10.21 -16.59 8.29
CA GLN A 308 10.10 -17.82 9.08
C GLN A 308 8.75 -18.51 8.88
N ASN A 309 7.65 -17.77 8.87
CA ASN A 309 6.30 -18.28 8.69
C ASN A 309 5.48 -17.21 7.96
N LEU A 310 5.23 -17.45 6.68
CA LEU A 310 4.64 -16.48 5.75
C LEU A 310 3.14 -16.30 6.02
N ASP A 311 2.43 -17.38 6.33
CA ASP A 311 1.01 -17.36 6.68
C ASP A 311 0.77 -16.60 7.98
N LEU A 312 1.58 -16.84 9.02
CA LEU A 312 1.50 -16.10 10.27
C LEU A 312 1.83 -14.62 10.09
N PHE A 313 2.82 -14.26 9.27
CA PHE A 313 3.08 -12.85 8.93
C PHE A 313 1.85 -12.18 8.32
N TYR A 314 1.23 -12.80 7.31
CA TYR A 314 0.05 -12.22 6.67
C TYR A 314 -1.20 -12.24 7.55
N ARG A 315 -1.39 -13.27 8.38
CA ARG A 315 -2.48 -13.32 9.36
C ARG A 315 -2.34 -12.20 10.40
N VAL A 316 -1.17 -12.03 10.99
CA VAL A 316 -0.85 -10.94 11.94
C VAL A 316 -1.12 -9.57 11.30
N LEU A 317 -0.66 -9.37 10.05
CA LEU A 317 -0.86 -8.13 9.30
C LEU A 317 -2.34 -7.84 8.96
N ILE A 318 -3.11 -8.86 8.56
CA ILE A 318 -4.53 -8.72 8.22
C ILE A 318 -5.36 -8.38 9.46
N ASP A 319 -5.19 -9.14 10.56
CA ASP A 319 -5.96 -8.97 11.79
C ASP A 319 -5.70 -7.63 12.48
N ASN A 320 -4.49 -7.10 12.35
CA ASN A 320 -4.01 -5.90 13.06
C ASN A 320 -3.69 -4.75 12.09
N VAL A 321 -4.34 -4.71 10.91
CA VAL A 321 -3.96 -3.85 9.78
C VAL A 321 -3.83 -2.36 10.13
N ARG A 322 -4.64 -1.84 11.07
CA ARG A 322 -4.54 -0.45 11.58
C ARG A 322 -3.21 -0.16 12.27
N GLU A 323 -2.69 -1.07 13.11
CA GLU A 323 -1.39 -0.85 13.78
C GLU A 323 -0.22 -1.20 12.85
N LEU A 324 -0.36 -2.25 12.04
CA LEU A 324 0.78 -2.86 11.36
C LEU A 324 1.01 -2.38 9.92
N MET A 325 -0.02 -1.91 9.20
CA MET A 325 0.19 -1.33 7.87
C MET A 325 1.16 -0.12 7.90
N PRO A 326 1.09 0.82 8.85
CA PRO A 326 2.07 1.92 8.95
C PRO A 326 3.52 1.50 9.24
N LEU A 327 3.76 0.22 9.55
CA LEU A 327 5.08 -0.35 9.85
C LEU A 327 5.69 -1.02 8.60
N VAL A 328 4.90 -1.77 7.83
CA VAL A 328 5.33 -2.42 6.57
C VAL A 328 5.22 -1.49 5.34
N TYR A 329 4.65 -0.29 5.53
CA TYR A 329 4.42 0.71 4.50
C TYR A 329 4.61 2.12 5.07
N THR A 330 4.05 3.17 4.44
CA THR A 330 4.23 4.56 4.86
C THR A 330 3.63 4.83 6.26
N PRO A 331 4.34 5.50 7.18
CA PRO A 331 5.62 6.18 6.97
C PRO A 331 6.87 5.29 7.13
N THR A 332 6.83 4.25 7.97
CA THR A 332 8.02 3.52 8.45
C THR A 332 8.88 2.92 7.32
N ILE A 333 8.26 2.50 6.21
CA ILE A 333 9.02 1.97 5.06
C ILE A 333 9.99 3.00 4.46
N GLY A 334 9.73 4.30 4.63
CA GLY A 334 10.66 5.37 4.25
C GLY A 334 11.91 5.37 5.12
N ASP A 335 11.76 5.24 6.44
CA ASP A 335 12.87 5.14 7.40
C ASP A 335 13.69 3.86 7.20
N VAL A 336 13.03 2.78 6.79
CA VAL A 336 13.65 1.52 6.35
C VAL A 336 14.45 1.74 5.07
N CYS A 337 13.88 2.41 4.06
CA CYS A 337 14.60 2.71 2.81
C CYS A 337 15.84 3.58 3.08
N LEU A 338 15.74 4.63 3.91
CA LEU A 338 16.89 5.47 4.30
C LEU A 338 18.07 4.68 4.91
N GLN A 339 17.82 3.50 5.48
CA GLN A 339 18.81 2.68 6.18
C GLN A 339 18.96 1.27 5.57
N TYR A 340 18.37 0.99 4.40
CA TYR A 340 18.13 -0.39 3.94
C TYR A 340 19.41 -1.23 3.86
N SER A 341 20.51 -0.68 3.31
CA SER A 341 21.81 -1.34 3.26
C SER A 341 22.39 -1.71 4.64
N SER A 342 22.14 -0.89 5.66
CA SER A 342 22.57 -1.13 7.05
C SER A 342 21.64 -2.09 7.81
N LEU A 343 20.38 -2.18 7.40
CA LEU A 343 19.37 -3.08 7.96
C LEU A 343 19.29 -4.44 7.24
N TYR A 344 20.06 -4.63 6.17
CA TYR A 344 19.99 -5.80 5.31
C TYR A 344 20.47 -7.07 6.03
N THR A 345 19.56 -8.05 6.13
CA THR A 345 19.83 -9.36 6.77
C THR A 345 19.64 -10.54 5.82
N ARG A 346 18.86 -10.37 4.75
CA ARG A 346 18.49 -11.42 3.78
C ARG A 346 18.02 -10.79 2.46
N PRO A 347 18.14 -11.49 1.32
CA PRO A 347 17.46 -11.07 0.10
C PRO A 347 15.94 -11.23 0.27
N GLU A 348 15.18 -10.24 -0.17
CA GLU A 348 13.71 -10.29 -0.31
C GLU A 348 13.23 -9.94 -1.72
N ALA A 349 14.14 -9.67 -2.66
CA ALA A 349 13.87 -9.11 -3.98
C ALA A 349 14.89 -9.57 -5.03
N LEU A 350 14.59 -9.31 -6.30
CA LEU A 350 15.51 -9.50 -7.41
C LEU A 350 16.22 -8.18 -7.74
N TYR A 351 17.55 -8.20 -7.69
CA TYR A 351 18.41 -7.03 -7.92
C TYR A 351 19.03 -7.15 -9.32
N ILE A 352 18.68 -6.24 -10.22
CA ILE A 352 19.12 -6.27 -11.61
C ILE A 352 19.99 -5.04 -11.85
N SER A 353 21.31 -5.21 -11.97
CA SER A 353 22.21 -4.08 -12.24
C SER A 353 22.32 -3.77 -13.73
N ILE A 354 22.44 -2.50 -14.08
CA ILE A 354 22.73 -2.06 -15.46
C ILE A 354 24.04 -2.65 -15.99
N LYS A 355 24.96 -3.02 -15.09
CA LYS A 355 26.20 -3.74 -15.39
C LYS A 355 25.98 -5.17 -15.90
N GLN A 356 24.77 -5.73 -15.71
CA GLN A 356 24.38 -7.09 -16.10
C GLN A 356 23.39 -7.09 -17.29
N ARG A 357 23.32 -5.98 -18.05
CA ARG A 357 22.62 -5.95 -19.35
C ARG A 357 23.04 -7.11 -20.26
N LYS A 358 22.14 -7.46 -21.18
CA LYS A 358 22.04 -8.71 -21.96
C LYS A 358 21.73 -9.97 -21.14
N SER A 359 21.85 -9.93 -19.81
CA SER A 359 21.67 -11.11 -18.95
C SER A 359 20.31 -11.18 -18.24
N ILE A 360 19.43 -10.19 -18.42
CA ILE A 360 18.19 -10.03 -17.63
C ILE A 360 17.29 -11.28 -17.72
N ARG A 361 17.20 -11.91 -18.90
CA ARG A 361 16.42 -13.15 -19.13
C ARG A 361 16.92 -14.34 -18.29
N THR A 362 18.21 -14.41 -17.94
CA THR A 362 18.73 -15.41 -17.00
C THR A 362 18.49 -14.98 -15.55
N ILE A 363 18.66 -13.70 -15.24
CA ILE A 363 18.48 -13.16 -13.88
C ILE A 363 17.04 -13.35 -13.40
N LEU A 364 16.05 -13.11 -14.28
CA LEU A 364 14.64 -13.42 -13.99
C LEU A 364 14.43 -14.91 -13.68
N ARG A 365 15.00 -15.83 -14.48
CA ARG A 365 14.89 -17.29 -14.27
C ARG A 365 15.59 -17.81 -13.01
N ASN A 366 16.37 -16.99 -12.31
CA ASN A 366 16.91 -17.33 -10.99
C ASN A 366 15.91 -17.11 -9.84
N TRP A 367 14.73 -16.52 -10.10
CA TRP A 367 13.66 -16.38 -9.09
C TRP A 367 13.02 -17.76 -8.81
N PRO A 368 12.83 -18.16 -7.54
CA PRO A 368 12.41 -19.52 -7.18
C PRO A 368 10.97 -19.86 -7.60
N HIS A 369 10.08 -18.86 -7.71
CA HIS A 369 8.68 -19.10 -8.11
C HIS A 369 8.55 -18.96 -9.63
N PRO A 370 8.10 -20.01 -10.36
CA PRO A 370 8.17 -20.02 -11.83
C PRO A 370 7.09 -19.18 -12.52
N ASN A 371 6.03 -18.76 -11.81
CA ASN A 371 4.88 -18.06 -12.39
C ASN A 371 4.42 -16.86 -11.53
N PRO A 372 5.25 -15.81 -11.35
CA PRO A 372 4.80 -14.55 -10.77
C PRO A 372 3.72 -13.91 -11.65
N GLU A 373 2.64 -13.45 -11.02
CA GLU A 373 1.52 -12.78 -11.68
C GLU A 373 1.62 -11.25 -11.52
N ILE A 374 2.42 -10.77 -10.57
CA ILE A 374 2.68 -9.35 -10.39
C ILE A 374 4.10 -9.02 -9.93
N CYS A 375 4.66 -7.98 -10.52
CA CYS A 375 5.92 -7.35 -10.16
C CYS A 375 5.69 -5.90 -9.75
N VAL A 376 6.38 -5.45 -8.70
CA VAL A 376 6.60 -4.02 -8.43
C VAL A 376 8.08 -3.75 -8.65
N VAL A 377 8.38 -2.80 -9.54
CA VAL A 377 9.74 -2.44 -9.96
C VAL A 377 10.01 -0.96 -9.70
N THR A 378 11.21 -0.65 -9.23
CA THR A 378 11.71 0.72 -9.04
C THR A 378 13.17 0.84 -9.49
N ASP A 379 13.63 2.02 -9.91
CA ASP A 379 15.07 2.35 -9.94
C ASP A 379 15.54 3.10 -8.68
N GLY A 380 14.62 3.39 -7.75
CA GLY A 380 14.87 4.13 -6.51
C GLY A 380 15.31 5.58 -6.71
N SER A 381 15.00 6.22 -7.85
CA SER A 381 15.42 7.61 -8.13
C SER A 381 14.53 8.68 -7.49
N ARG A 382 13.31 8.34 -7.06
CA ARG A 382 12.40 9.24 -6.34
C ARG A 382 11.55 8.45 -5.33
N ILE A 383 12.19 7.94 -4.28
CA ILE A 383 11.50 7.23 -3.20
C ILE A 383 10.67 8.22 -2.38
N LEU A 384 9.34 8.09 -2.43
CA LEU A 384 8.38 8.92 -1.70
C LEU A 384 8.71 10.44 -1.86
N GLY A 385 8.77 11.16 -0.73
CA GLY A 385 9.28 12.53 -0.64
C GLY A 385 10.76 12.62 -0.21
N LEU A 386 11.50 11.51 -0.28
CA LEU A 386 12.89 11.37 0.24
C LEU A 386 13.96 11.52 -0.86
N GLY A 387 13.59 11.31 -2.13
CA GLY A 387 14.46 11.52 -3.28
C GLY A 387 15.20 10.25 -3.73
N ASP A 388 16.39 10.41 -4.31
CA ASP A 388 17.18 9.30 -4.82
C ASP A 388 17.80 8.49 -3.67
N LEU A 389 17.47 7.20 -3.60
CA LEU A 389 18.09 6.24 -2.68
C LEU A 389 18.77 5.07 -3.42
N GLY A 390 18.57 4.90 -4.73
CA GLY A 390 19.11 3.77 -5.48
C GLY A 390 18.58 2.44 -4.97
N VAL A 391 19.47 1.44 -4.80
CA VAL A 391 19.09 0.08 -4.35
C VAL A 391 18.37 0.07 -3.00
N ASN A 392 18.66 1.04 -2.13
CA ASN A 392 17.97 1.21 -0.86
C ASN A 392 16.44 1.40 -1.01
N GLY A 393 15.98 1.85 -2.18
CA GLY A 393 14.56 2.02 -2.49
C GLY A 393 13.75 0.73 -2.66
N VAL A 394 14.39 -0.44 -2.76
CA VAL A 394 13.71 -1.73 -2.95
C VAL A 394 12.72 -2.09 -1.83
N GLY A 395 12.85 -1.47 -0.65
CA GLY A 395 11.87 -1.58 0.44
C GLY A 395 10.45 -1.22 0.01
N ILE A 396 10.29 -0.28 -0.93
CA ILE A 396 8.97 0.07 -1.48
C ILE A 396 8.38 -1.08 -2.29
N SER A 397 9.14 -1.69 -3.21
CA SER A 397 8.69 -2.87 -3.96
C SER A 397 8.27 -4.02 -3.04
N ILE A 398 9.04 -4.27 -1.98
CA ILE A 398 8.76 -5.29 -0.96
C ILE A 398 7.49 -4.96 -0.17
N GLY A 399 7.31 -3.71 0.24
CA GLY A 399 6.14 -3.24 1.00
C GLY A 399 4.85 -3.26 0.18
N LYS A 400 4.87 -2.76 -1.07
CA LYS A 400 3.71 -2.78 -1.98
C LYS A 400 3.22 -4.21 -2.24
N LEU A 401 4.13 -5.18 -2.42
CA LEU A 401 3.75 -6.58 -2.65
C LEU A 401 3.26 -7.30 -1.38
N ALA A 402 3.77 -6.92 -0.19
CA ALA A 402 3.15 -7.32 1.07
C ALA A 402 1.70 -6.78 1.20
N LEU A 403 1.43 -5.58 0.68
CA LEU A 403 0.07 -5.03 0.61
C LEU A 403 -0.79 -5.66 -0.49
N TYR A 404 -0.24 -6.10 -1.62
CA TYR A 404 -1.00 -6.92 -2.57
C TYR A 404 -1.54 -8.21 -1.93
N THR A 405 -0.73 -8.85 -1.09
CA THR A 405 -1.16 -10.03 -0.34
C THR A 405 -2.13 -9.66 0.80
N GLY A 406 -1.78 -8.67 1.63
CA GLY A 406 -2.54 -8.28 2.82
C GLY A 406 -3.86 -7.54 2.54
N ALA A 407 -3.91 -6.74 1.48
CA ALA A 407 -5.09 -5.94 1.10
C ALA A 407 -5.90 -6.55 -0.06
N ALA A 408 -5.33 -7.29 -1.02
CA ALA A 408 -6.11 -7.95 -2.07
C ALA A 408 -6.13 -9.49 -1.99
N GLY A 409 -5.06 -10.11 -1.51
CA GLY A 409 -4.95 -11.57 -1.48
C GLY A 409 -4.43 -12.18 -2.78
N ILE A 410 -3.58 -11.46 -3.51
CA ILE A 410 -2.66 -12.15 -4.43
C ILE A 410 -1.78 -13.09 -3.59
N HIS A 411 -1.58 -14.33 -4.05
CA HIS A 411 -0.81 -15.33 -3.32
C HIS A 411 0.68 -14.92 -3.21
N PRO A 412 1.38 -15.12 -2.08
CA PRO A 412 2.74 -14.60 -1.89
C PRO A 412 3.75 -15.00 -2.99
N GLU A 413 3.73 -16.27 -3.40
CA GLU A 413 4.59 -16.79 -4.48
C GLU A 413 4.37 -16.13 -5.84
N ARG A 414 3.23 -15.48 -6.04
CA ARG A 414 2.85 -14.79 -7.28
C ARG A 414 3.38 -13.36 -7.34
N THR A 415 4.16 -12.95 -6.33
CA THR A 415 4.77 -11.63 -6.21
C THR A 415 6.27 -11.64 -6.51
N LEU A 416 6.76 -10.63 -7.23
CA LEU A 416 8.18 -10.46 -7.58
C LEU A 416 8.62 -8.99 -7.40
N PRO A 417 9.20 -8.62 -6.24
CA PRO A 417 9.79 -7.29 -6.05
C PRO A 417 11.11 -7.19 -6.81
N ILE A 418 11.26 -6.14 -7.62
CA ILE A 418 12.47 -5.86 -8.41
C ILE A 418 13.03 -4.48 -8.07
N VAL A 419 14.36 -4.35 -8.11
CA VAL A 419 15.05 -3.06 -8.23
C VAL A 419 16.03 -3.05 -9.39
N LEU A 420 15.97 -1.99 -10.20
CA LEU A 420 16.87 -1.74 -11.34
C LEU A 420 18.03 -0.84 -10.88
N ASP A 421 19.17 -1.45 -10.57
CA ASP A 421 20.35 -0.74 -10.09
C ASP A 421 21.15 -0.11 -11.24
N ALA A 422 20.86 1.15 -11.51
CA ALA A 422 21.64 2.01 -12.40
C ALA A 422 22.55 2.99 -11.62
N GLY A 423 22.91 2.68 -10.37
CA GLY A 423 23.59 3.60 -9.48
C GLY A 423 22.66 4.66 -8.86
N THR A 424 23.23 5.68 -8.22
CA THR A 424 22.47 6.72 -7.50
C THR A 424 23.13 8.09 -7.61
N ALA A 425 22.31 9.15 -7.66
CA ALA A 425 22.77 10.52 -7.52
C ALA A 425 23.10 10.91 -6.07
N ASN A 426 22.68 10.11 -5.08
CA ASN A 426 22.81 10.38 -3.66
C ASN A 426 24.28 10.34 -3.19
N GLU A 427 24.77 11.48 -2.74
CA GLU A 427 26.16 11.67 -2.31
C GLU A 427 26.55 10.88 -1.05
N ASP A 428 25.60 10.55 -0.18
CA ASP A 428 25.89 9.89 1.09
C ASP A 428 25.88 8.37 0.90
N ASN A 429 24.93 7.82 0.12
CA ASN A 429 24.95 6.42 -0.31
C ASN A 429 26.23 6.04 -1.06
N LEU A 430 26.76 6.93 -1.90
CA LEU A 430 28.03 6.68 -2.62
C LEU A 430 29.23 6.59 -1.68
N LYS A 431 29.20 7.28 -0.55
CA LYS A 431 30.28 7.33 0.44
C LYS A 431 30.15 6.26 1.52
N ASP A 432 28.95 5.73 1.72
CA ASP A 432 28.67 4.67 2.68
C ASP A 432 29.36 3.35 2.28
N PRO A 433 30.25 2.79 3.13
CA PRO A 433 30.85 1.49 2.90
C PRO A 433 29.87 0.32 3.02
N LEU A 434 28.69 0.51 3.61
CA LEU A 434 27.64 -0.52 3.72
C LEU A 434 26.72 -0.55 2.48
N TYR A 435 26.61 0.55 1.72
CA TYR A 435 25.71 0.65 0.57
C TYR A 435 25.84 -0.55 -0.40
N LEU A 436 24.69 -1.17 -0.70
CA LEU A 436 24.60 -2.43 -1.44
C LEU A 436 24.50 -2.26 -2.96
N GLY A 437 24.13 -1.07 -3.44
CA GLY A 437 24.06 -0.78 -4.87
C GLY A 437 25.38 -0.33 -5.48
N LEU A 438 25.38 -0.16 -6.79
CA LEU A 438 26.52 0.34 -7.56
C LEU A 438 26.93 1.75 -7.11
N ARG A 439 28.21 1.95 -6.75
CA ARG A 439 28.79 3.27 -6.39
C ARG A 439 29.11 4.15 -7.59
N ALA A 440 28.17 4.24 -8.54
CA ALA A 440 28.24 5.14 -9.69
C ALA A 440 27.08 6.15 -9.66
N LYS A 441 27.27 7.30 -10.33
CA LYS A 441 26.17 8.19 -10.67
C LYS A 441 25.27 7.53 -11.71
N ARG A 442 23.98 7.87 -11.68
CA ARG A 442 23.02 7.41 -12.69
C ARG A 442 23.45 7.82 -14.12
N PRO A 443 23.20 6.97 -15.13
CA PRO A 443 23.51 7.28 -16.53
C PRO A 443 22.56 8.36 -17.10
N SER A 444 22.77 8.72 -18.37
CA SER A 444 21.83 9.57 -19.11
C SER A 444 20.44 8.93 -19.24
N TYR A 445 19.45 9.75 -19.60
CA TYR A 445 18.09 9.27 -19.87
C TYR A 445 18.08 8.11 -20.86
N ASP A 446 18.79 8.24 -21.98
CA ASP A 446 18.73 7.29 -23.10
C ASP A 446 19.31 5.93 -22.72
N VAL A 447 20.43 5.91 -22.00
CA VAL A 447 21.07 4.68 -21.50
C VAL A 447 20.22 3.99 -20.43
N MET A 448 19.46 4.76 -19.63
CA MET A 448 18.45 4.21 -18.73
C MET A 448 17.22 3.69 -19.50
N GLN A 449 16.76 4.39 -20.53
CA GLN A 449 15.65 4.01 -21.39
C GLN A 449 15.92 2.65 -22.06
N GLU A 450 17.09 2.46 -22.66
CA GLU A 450 17.49 1.16 -23.22
C GLU A 450 17.52 0.03 -22.18
N PHE A 451 17.93 0.33 -20.93
CA PHE A 451 17.99 -0.67 -19.86
C PHE A 451 16.59 -1.09 -19.41
N VAL A 452 15.63 -0.15 -19.35
CA VAL A 452 14.24 -0.46 -19.05
C VAL A 452 13.55 -1.15 -20.24
N ASP A 453 13.89 -0.79 -21.49
CA ASP A 453 13.41 -1.50 -22.69
C ASP A 453 13.81 -2.98 -22.63
N GLU A 454 15.10 -3.24 -22.40
CA GLU A 454 15.66 -4.60 -22.29
C GLU A 454 15.03 -5.39 -21.13
N PHE A 455 14.72 -4.72 -20.01
CA PHE A 455 13.99 -5.30 -18.90
C PHE A 455 12.55 -5.67 -19.27
N MET A 456 11.81 -4.78 -19.95
CA MET A 456 10.42 -5.02 -20.33
C MET A 456 10.30 -6.18 -21.34
N GLU A 457 11.19 -6.23 -22.34
CA GLU A 457 11.30 -7.38 -23.24
C GLU A 457 11.58 -8.69 -22.47
N ALA A 458 12.60 -8.68 -21.60
CA ALA A 458 13.00 -9.86 -20.85
C ALA A 458 11.89 -10.35 -19.89
N ALA A 459 11.16 -9.42 -19.26
CA ALA A 459 10.02 -9.74 -18.41
C ALA A 459 8.87 -10.35 -19.20
N ARG A 460 8.57 -9.83 -20.41
CA ARG A 460 7.54 -10.39 -21.31
C ARG A 460 7.92 -11.79 -21.82
N ASP A 461 9.19 -12.02 -22.14
CA ASP A 461 9.69 -13.31 -22.64
C ASP A 461 9.74 -14.40 -21.57
N VAL A 462 10.01 -14.04 -20.31
CA VAL A 462 10.15 -15.00 -19.19
C VAL A 462 8.82 -15.20 -18.46
N TYR A 463 8.04 -14.13 -18.27
CA TYR A 463 6.79 -14.12 -17.51
C TYR A 463 5.67 -13.36 -18.25
N PRO A 464 5.13 -13.90 -19.36
CA PRO A 464 4.16 -13.20 -20.22
C PRO A 464 2.83 -12.85 -19.53
N GLU A 465 2.50 -13.50 -18.40
CA GLU A 465 1.31 -13.22 -17.60
C GLU A 465 1.54 -12.26 -16.42
N MET A 466 2.77 -11.79 -16.21
CA MET A 466 3.10 -10.90 -15.09
C MET A 466 2.69 -9.45 -15.38
N LEU A 467 1.90 -8.86 -14.48
CA LEU A 467 1.61 -7.43 -14.44
C LEU A 467 2.79 -6.66 -13.83
N ILE A 468 3.24 -5.58 -14.48
CA ILE A 468 4.38 -4.76 -14.03
C ILE A 468 3.89 -3.40 -13.52
N GLN A 469 4.04 -3.15 -12.22
CA GLN A 469 3.84 -1.85 -11.59
C GLN A 469 5.18 -1.12 -11.50
N PHE A 470 5.31 0.02 -12.20
CA PHE A 470 6.41 0.95 -12.01
C PHE A 470 6.15 1.81 -10.76
N GLU A 471 7.17 2.02 -9.92
CA GLU A 471 7.04 2.69 -8.62
C GLU A 471 8.24 3.59 -8.30
N ASP A 472 8.00 4.78 -7.73
CA ASP A 472 9.03 5.68 -7.16
C ASP A 472 10.21 6.00 -8.12
N PHE A 473 9.90 6.04 -9.42
CA PHE A 473 10.77 6.58 -10.46
C PHE A 473 10.75 8.11 -10.44
N GLU A 474 11.85 8.71 -10.91
CA GLU A 474 11.90 10.12 -11.30
C GLU A 474 10.71 10.47 -12.20
N THR A 475 10.15 11.65 -11.98
CA THR A 475 8.87 12.12 -12.52
C THR A 475 8.81 12.14 -14.06
N GLU A 476 9.83 12.65 -14.75
CA GLU A 476 9.80 12.74 -16.21
C GLU A 476 10.02 11.35 -16.84
N LYS A 477 10.92 10.53 -16.25
CA LYS A 477 11.03 9.09 -16.59
C LYS A 477 9.70 8.34 -16.43
N ALA A 478 9.00 8.51 -15.31
CA ALA A 478 7.76 7.78 -15.01
C ALA A 478 6.68 8.02 -16.07
N PHE A 479 6.50 9.27 -16.52
CA PHE A 479 5.57 9.58 -17.61
C PHE A 479 6.02 8.99 -18.95
N ASN A 480 7.32 9.08 -19.29
CA ASN A 480 7.82 8.57 -20.56
C ASN A 480 7.72 7.04 -20.65
N TYR A 481 8.08 6.33 -19.58
CA TYR A 481 7.93 4.87 -19.48
C TYR A 481 6.46 4.46 -19.55
N LEU A 482 5.57 5.12 -18.81
CA LEU A 482 4.14 4.83 -18.88
C LEU A 482 3.60 5.06 -20.30
N ALA A 483 3.93 6.18 -20.94
CA ALA A 483 3.49 6.50 -22.30
C ALA A 483 4.01 5.50 -23.34
N ARG A 484 5.24 4.98 -23.17
CA ARG A 484 5.90 4.03 -24.06
C ARG A 484 5.34 2.62 -23.94
N TYR A 485 5.21 2.08 -22.73
CA TYR A 485 4.93 0.64 -22.55
C TYR A 485 3.44 0.29 -22.47
N ARG A 486 2.57 1.20 -22.01
CA ARG A 486 1.18 0.88 -21.61
C ARG A 486 0.26 0.28 -22.70
N ASN A 487 0.65 0.38 -23.97
CA ASN A 487 -0.12 -0.12 -25.09
C ASN A 487 0.31 -1.52 -25.54
N GLU A 488 1.51 -1.96 -25.17
CA GLU A 488 2.12 -3.22 -25.61
C GLU A 488 2.37 -4.20 -24.46
N TYR A 489 2.56 -3.69 -23.24
CA TYR A 489 2.90 -4.47 -22.05
C TYR A 489 1.77 -4.42 -21.01
N LYS A 490 1.66 -5.50 -20.22
CA LYS A 490 0.83 -5.55 -19.01
C LYS A 490 1.49 -4.68 -17.94
N CYS A 491 1.30 -3.36 -17.97
CA CYS A 491 1.93 -2.46 -17.01
C CYS A 491 1.09 -1.23 -16.65
N PHE A 492 1.36 -0.67 -15.48
CA PHE A 492 0.85 0.63 -15.00
C PHE A 492 1.88 1.28 -14.07
N ASN A 493 1.66 2.53 -13.65
CA ASN A 493 2.48 3.22 -12.65
C ASN A 493 1.60 3.77 -11.52
N ASP A 494 1.91 3.45 -10.26
CA ASP A 494 1.06 3.82 -9.12
C ASP A 494 1.14 5.33 -8.80
N ASP A 495 2.33 5.93 -8.87
CA ASP A 495 2.55 7.38 -8.70
C ASP A 495 1.62 8.22 -9.57
N ILE A 496 1.45 7.86 -10.84
CA ILE A 496 0.62 8.58 -11.82
C ILE A 496 -0.82 8.08 -11.78
N GLN A 497 -1.04 6.77 -11.94
CA GLN A 497 -2.38 6.20 -12.15
C GLN A 497 -3.11 5.95 -10.83
N GLY A 498 -2.51 5.23 -9.89
CA GLY A 498 -3.14 4.93 -8.59
C GLY A 498 -3.34 6.16 -7.70
N THR A 499 -2.40 7.11 -7.71
CA THR A 499 -2.55 8.38 -6.97
C THR A 499 -3.71 9.21 -7.50
N GLY A 500 -3.82 9.36 -8.82
CA GLY A 500 -4.97 10.05 -9.42
C GLY A 500 -6.28 9.32 -9.16
N ALA A 501 -6.29 7.98 -9.19
CA ALA A 501 -7.48 7.18 -8.96
C ALA A 501 -7.96 7.25 -7.50
N VAL A 502 -7.08 7.21 -6.49
CA VAL A 502 -7.50 7.36 -5.09
C VAL A 502 -7.98 8.78 -4.81
N VAL A 503 -7.31 9.81 -5.32
CA VAL A 503 -7.74 11.21 -5.13
C VAL A 503 -9.07 11.47 -5.86
N LEU A 504 -9.28 10.87 -7.03
CA LEU A 504 -10.55 10.88 -7.73
C LEU A 504 -11.64 10.17 -6.90
N ALA A 505 -11.39 8.99 -6.33
CA ALA A 505 -12.36 8.30 -5.48
C ALA A 505 -12.80 9.17 -4.28
N GLY A 506 -11.84 9.79 -3.60
CA GLY A 506 -12.12 10.73 -2.52
C GLY A 506 -12.88 11.96 -3.00
N TYR A 507 -12.57 12.46 -4.20
CA TYR A 507 -13.29 13.58 -4.81
C TYR A 507 -14.74 13.23 -5.17
N ILE A 508 -15.00 12.03 -5.70
CA ILE A 508 -16.36 11.53 -5.98
C ILE A 508 -17.20 11.56 -4.68
N GLY A 509 -16.67 11.00 -3.59
CA GLY A 509 -17.30 11.06 -2.27
C GLY A 509 -17.46 12.50 -1.76
N ALA A 510 -16.45 13.35 -1.94
CA ALA A 510 -16.46 14.73 -1.47
C ALA A 510 -17.46 15.61 -2.22
N VAL A 511 -17.60 15.49 -3.54
CA VAL A 511 -18.63 16.21 -4.31
C VAL A 511 -20.02 15.86 -3.78
N ASN A 512 -20.30 14.56 -3.59
CA ASN A 512 -21.59 14.09 -3.08
C ASN A 512 -21.90 14.62 -1.66
N LEU A 513 -20.88 14.79 -0.80
CA LEU A 513 -21.02 15.36 0.54
C LEU A 513 -20.96 16.91 0.58
N SER A 514 -20.52 17.57 -0.49
CA SER A 514 -20.21 19.01 -0.50
C SER A 514 -21.43 19.92 -0.56
N GLY A 515 -22.58 19.43 -1.03
CA GLY A 515 -23.75 20.27 -1.35
C GLY A 515 -23.53 21.27 -2.50
N VAL A 516 -22.35 21.29 -3.12
CA VAL A 516 -22.02 22.11 -4.28
C VAL A 516 -22.38 21.32 -5.56
N PRO A 517 -23.29 21.81 -6.42
CA PRO A 517 -23.62 21.18 -7.69
C PRO A 517 -22.36 20.88 -8.53
N ILE A 518 -22.35 19.78 -9.28
CA ILE A 518 -21.17 19.40 -10.08
C ILE A 518 -20.74 20.49 -11.07
N ASP A 519 -21.70 21.23 -11.63
CA ASP A 519 -21.41 22.33 -12.54
C ASP A 519 -20.87 23.60 -11.84
N ASP A 520 -21.17 23.78 -10.56
CA ASP A 520 -20.65 24.87 -9.71
C ASP A 520 -19.22 24.59 -9.21
N GLN A 521 -18.70 23.37 -9.36
CA GLN A 521 -17.40 22.99 -8.81
C GLN A 521 -16.25 23.80 -9.45
N ARG A 522 -15.35 24.33 -8.61
CA ARG A 522 -14.15 25.05 -9.02
C ARG A 522 -12.97 24.59 -8.18
N LEU A 523 -11.96 24.01 -8.82
CA LEU A 523 -10.87 23.30 -8.17
C LEU A 523 -9.56 24.07 -8.31
N VAL A 524 -8.98 24.48 -7.18
CA VAL A 524 -7.62 25.04 -7.13
C VAL A 524 -6.65 23.93 -6.73
N PHE A 525 -5.62 23.73 -7.55
CA PHE A 525 -4.54 22.78 -7.32
C PHE A 525 -3.26 23.53 -6.98
N MET A 526 -2.87 23.53 -5.72
CA MET A 526 -1.60 24.08 -5.27
C MET A 526 -0.50 23.03 -5.48
N GLY A 527 0.38 23.27 -6.45
CA GLY A 527 1.42 22.34 -6.88
C GLY A 527 1.22 21.83 -8.30
N ALA A 528 1.43 22.68 -9.32
CA ALA A 528 1.34 22.32 -10.75
C ALA A 528 2.50 21.40 -11.26
N GLY A 529 3.04 20.53 -10.40
CA GLY A 529 4.03 19.52 -10.78
C GLY A 529 3.40 18.28 -11.42
N SER A 530 4.20 17.22 -11.56
CA SER A 530 3.79 15.91 -12.09
C SER A 530 2.55 15.33 -11.42
N ALA A 531 2.57 15.21 -10.09
CA ALA A 531 1.44 14.70 -9.32
C ALA A 531 0.18 15.58 -9.51
N GLY A 532 0.32 16.92 -9.41
CA GLY A 532 -0.79 17.85 -9.59
C GLY A 532 -1.43 17.76 -10.98
N VAL A 533 -0.62 17.75 -12.05
CA VAL A 533 -1.10 17.59 -13.42
C VAL A 533 -1.69 16.20 -13.67
N GLY A 534 -1.07 15.13 -13.15
CA GLY A 534 -1.55 13.75 -13.30
C GLY A 534 -2.90 13.51 -12.64
N VAL A 535 -3.03 13.92 -11.37
CA VAL A 535 -4.29 13.88 -10.61
C VAL A 535 -5.36 14.73 -11.30
N ALA A 536 -5.05 15.98 -11.66
CA ALA A 536 -6.01 16.86 -12.32
C ALA A 536 -6.46 16.30 -13.69
N LYS A 537 -5.58 15.64 -14.46
CA LYS A 537 -5.96 14.98 -15.74
C LYS A 537 -6.95 13.84 -15.54
N GLN A 538 -6.78 12.99 -14.54
CA GLN A 538 -7.79 11.96 -14.22
C GLN A 538 -9.10 12.58 -13.72
N MET A 539 -9.02 13.69 -12.98
CA MET A 539 -10.21 14.39 -12.51
C MET A 539 -10.95 15.15 -13.62
N VAL A 540 -10.32 15.48 -14.76
CA VAL A 540 -11.03 15.91 -15.99
C VAL A 540 -11.92 14.80 -16.53
N GLU A 541 -11.49 13.53 -16.44
CA GLU A 541 -12.24 12.37 -16.93
C GLU A 541 -13.58 12.17 -16.20
N TYR A 542 -13.63 12.49 -14.90
CA TYR A 542 -14.86 12.49 -14.09
C TYR A 542 -15.97 13.39 -14.67
N TYR A 543 -15.59 14.54 -15.23
CA TYR A 543 -16.49 15.49 -15.86
C TYR A 543 -16.85 15.10 -17.29
N THR A 544 -15.88 14.63 -18.09
CA THR A 544 -16.17 14.24 -19.49
C THR A 544 -17.09 13.03 -19.56
N ARG A 545 -16.92 12.05 -18.66
CA ARG A 545 -17.85 10.92 -18.47
C ARG A 545 -19.25 11.32 -17.99
N ARG A 546 -19.44 12.58 -17.57
CA ARG A 546 -20.74 13.17 -17.20
C ARG A 546 -21.27 14.16 -18.25
N GLY A 547 -20.69 14.14 -19.45
CA GLY A 547 -21.20 14.87 -20.62
C GLY A 547 -20.57 16.24 -20.88
N LEU A 548 -19.61 16.69 -20.06
CA LEU A 548 -18.85 17.91 -20.37
C LEU A 548 -17.87 17.65 -21.52
N SER A 549 -17.62 18.65 -22.36
CA SER A 549 -16.49 18.59 -23.29
C SER A 549 -15.17 18.62 -22.52
N GLU A 550 -14.09 18.10 -23.10
CA GLU A 550 -12.77 18.12 -22.46
C GLU A 550 -12.36 19.53 -22.03
N GLN A 551 -12.66 20.55 -22.85
CA GLN A 551 -12.39 21.94 -22.50
C GLN A 551 -13.27 22.43 -21.34
N ALA A 552 -14.59 22.18 -21.36
CA ALA A 552 -15.49 22.56 -20.26
C ALA A 552 -15.16 21.83 -18.93
N ALA A 553 -14.60 20.62 -19.01
CA ALA A 553 -14.05 19.88 -17.88
C ALA A 553 -12.74 20.51 -17.38
N LYS A 554 -11.78 20.83 -18.26
CA LYS A 554 -10.55 21.58 -17.92
C LYS A 554 -10.84 22.96 -17.33
N ASP A 555 -11.96 23.59 -17.71
CA ASP A 555 -12.44 24.86 -17.17
C ASP A 555 -13.01 24.77 -15.74
N LYS A 556 -12.94 23.59 -15.09
CA LYS A 556 -13.10 23.43 -13.65
C LYS A 556 -11.79 23.55 -12.85
N PHE A 557 -10.61 23.62 -13.51
CA PHE A 557 -9.30 23.48 -12.88
C PHE A 557 -8.41 24.74 -13.00
N TRP A 558 -7.87 25.17 -11.87
CA TRP A 558 -6.88 26.24 -11.75
C TRP A 558 -5.63 25.73 -11.03
N LEU A 559 -4.53 25.53 -11.77
CA LEU A 559 -3.26 25.03 -11.23
C LEU A 559 -2.34 26.19 -10.84
N VAL A 560 -1.69 26.08 -9.69
CA VAL A 560 -0.81 27.10 -9.08
C VAL A 560 0.57 26.50 -8.86
N ASP A 561 1.64 27.24 -9.16
CA ASP A 561 3.03 26.87 -8.82
C ASP A 561 3.75 27.98 -8.04
N THR A 562 5.07 27.85 -7.90
CA THR A 562 5.92 28.81 -7.16
C THR A 562 5.98 30.23 -7.78
N LYS A 563 5.30 30.47 -8.91
CA LYS A 563 5.12 31.79 -9.53
C LYS A 563 3.67 32.27 -9.53
N GLY A 564 2.76 31.55 -8.88
CA GLY A 564 1.32 31.82 -8.88
C GLY A 564 0.54 30.95 -9.87
N LEU A 565 -0.63 31.42 -10.31
CA LEU A 565 -1.50 30.72 -11.25
C LEU A 565 -0.75 30.38 -12.54
N VAL A 566 -1.06 29.23 -13.17
CA VAL A 566 -0.54 28.85 -14.48
C VAL A 566 -1.43 29.42 -15.58
N THR A 567 -0.92 30.42 -16.29
CA THR A 567 -1.58 31.17 -17.38
C THR A 567 -0.70 31.15 -18.64
N TRP A 568 -1.30 31.27 -19.84
CA TRP A 568 -0.55 31.32 -21.10
C TRP A 568 0.25 32.63 -21.29
N ASP A 569 -0.21 33.72 -20.69
CA ASP A 569 0.37 35.07 -20.79
C ASP A 569 1.32 35.42 -19.63
N ARG A 570 1.66 34.45 -18.76
CA ARG A 570 2.49 34.63 -17.56
C ARG A 570 3.91 35.16 -17.82
N GLY A 571 4.37 35.10 -19.07
CA GLY A 571 5.69 35.57 -19.51
C GLY A 571 6.85 34.60 -19.23
N ASP A 572 6.62 33.43 -18.62
CA ASP A 572 7.64 32.39 -18.45
C ASP A 572 7.43 31.18 -19.38
N LYS A 573 8.53 30.49 -19.74
CA LYS A 573 8.46 29.28 -20.55
C LYS A 573 7.87 28.13 -19.72
N LEU A 574 6.56 27.92 -19.83
CA LEU A 574 5.86 26.82 -19.18
C LEU A 574 6.45 25.44 -19.63
N PRO A 575 6.78 24.54 -18.68
CA PRO A 575 7.02 23.13 -18.96
C PRO A 575 5.83 22.46 -19.64
N GLU A 576 6.08 21.47 -20.49
CA GLU A 576 5.05 20.86 -21.34
C GLU A 576 3.85 20.33 -20.55
N HIS A 577 4.09 19.69 -19.40
CA HIS A 577 3.05 19.16 -18.53
C HIS A 577 2.08 20.24 -18.01
N LYS A 578 2.52 21.49 -17.82
CA LYS A 578 1.69 22.59 -17.29
C LYS A 578 0.75 23.18 -18.34
N LYS A 579 1.15 23.20 -19.61
CA LYS A 579 0.39 23.82 -20.72
C LYS A 579 -1.04 23.30 -20.85
N TYR A 580 -1.28 22.03 -20.53
CA TYR A 580 -2.60 21.41 -20.61
C TYR A 580 -3.65 22.12 -19.74
N PHE A 581 -3.24 22.67 -18.59
CA PHE A 581 -4.10 23.42 -17.65
C PHE A 581 -3.80 24.92 -17.61
N ALA A 582 -3.01 25.45 -18.55
CA ALA A 582 -2.71 26.87 -18.58
C ALA A 582 -3.97 27.67 -18.94
N ARG A 583 -4.34 28.60 -18.05
CA ARG A 583 -5.50 29.49 -18.17
C ARG A 583 -5.29 30.59 -19.21
N SER A 584 -6.38 31.12 -19.75
CA SER A 584 -6.42 32.28 -20.65
C SER A 584 -7.61 33.23 -20.38
N ASP A 585 -8.42 32.93 -19.36
CA ASP A 585 -9.55 33.71 -18.86
C ASP A 585 -9.16 34.77 -17.80
N ASN A 586 -7.88 34.81 -17.44
CA ASN A 586 -7.27 35.72 -16.47
C ASN A 586 -7.28 37.20 -16.90
N SER A 587 -7.69 37.51 -18.13
CA SER A 587 -7.88 38.90 -18.62
C SER A 587 -6.65 39.79 -18.43
N GLY A 588 -5.44 39.25 -18.68
CA GLY A 588 -4.16 39.94 -18.51
C GLY A 588 -3.66 40.06 -17.07
N HIS A 589 -4.44 39.66 -16.07
CA HIS A 589 -4.07 39.73 -14.65
C HIS A 589 -3.29 38.47 -14.25
N GLN A 590 -2.30 38.63 -13.36
CA GLN A 590 -1.42 37.55 -12.92
C GLN A 590 -1.50 37.41 -11.39
N PHE A 591 -2.17 36.35 -10.94
CA PHE A 591 -2.40 36.04 -9.53
C PHE A 591 -1.20 35.28 -8.96
N ARG A 592 -0.47 35.89 -8.02
CA ARG A 592 0.84 35.43 -7.52
C ARG A 592 0.75 34.64 -6.22
N THR A 593 -0.19 34.98 -5.35
CA THR A 593 -0.44 34.29 -4.07
C THR A 593 -1.60 33.30 -4.17
N LEU A 594 -1.69 32.36 -3.23
CA LEU A 594 -2.81 31.42 -3.18
C LEU A 594 -4.10 32.14 -2.75
N GLU A 595 -4.00 33.14 -1.87
CA GLU A 595 -5.09 34.03 -1.50
C GLU A 595 -5.67 34.80 -2.70
N GLU A 596 -4.84 35.43 -3.54
CA GLU A 596 -5.29 36.08 -4.79
C GLU A 596 -6.03 35.11 -5.72
N VAL A 597 -5.53 33.87 -5.85
CA VAL A 597 -6.19 32.83 -6.65
C VAL A 597 -7.52 32.41 -6.03
N ILE A 598 -7.62 32.30 -4.71
CA ILE A 598 -8.88 31.96 -4.03
C ILE A 598 -9.92 33.08 -4.17
N GLU A 599 -9.53 34.35 -4.08
CA GLU A 599 -10.44 35.49 -4.28
C GLU A 599 -11.02 35.54 -5.71
N TYR A 600 -10.17 35.30 -6.72
CA TYR A 600 -10.56 35.28 -8.14
C TYR A 600 -11.35 34.03 -8.52
N VAL A 601 -10.91 32.83 -8.10
CA VAL A 601 -11.50 31.54 -8.48
C VAL A 601 -12.70 31.17 -7.60
N LYS A 602 -12.78 31.65 -6.36
CA LYS A 602 -13.82 31.27 -5.38
C LYS A 602 -14.05 29.74 -5.35
N PRO A 603 -13.00 28.95 -5.08
CA PRO A 603 -13.02 27.50 -5.23
C PRO A 603 -14.03 26.80 -4.31
N SER A 604 -14.55 25.67 -4.78
CA SER A 604 -15.22 24.66 -3.96
C SER A 604 -14.25 23.63 -3.38
N ALA A 605 -13.12 23.40 -4.07
CA ALA A 605 -12.10 22.45 -3.68
C ALA A 605 -10.68 23.05 -3.76
N LEU A 606 -9.86 22.74 -2.77
CA LEU A 606 -8.43 23.06 -2.72
C LEU A 606 -7.61 21.79 -2.50
N VAL A 607 -6.74 21.46 -3.45
CA VAL A 607 -5.92 20.24 -3.47
C VAL A 607 -4.45 20.62 -3.37
N GLY A 608 -3.73 20.04 -2.41
CA GLY A 608 -2.32 20.34 -2.10
C GLY A 608 -1.40 19.18 -2.49
N LEU A 609 -0.48 19.45 -3.42
CA LEU A 609 0.48 18.49 -3.97
C LEU A 609 1.87 19.17 -4.10
N THR A 610 2.33 19.82 -3.01
CA THR A 610 3.50 20.73 -2.99
C THR A 610 4.75 20.18 -2.30
N ALA A 611 4.65 19.10 -1.53
CA ALA A 611 5.66 18.64 -0.57
C ALA A 611 6.18 19.75 0.40
N THR A 612 5.33 20.74 0.72
CA THR A 612 5.68 21.94 1.49
C THR A 612 4.65 22.19 2.60
N PHE A 613 5.08 22.03 3.85
CA PHE A 613 4.22 22.19 5.03
C PHE A 613 3.82 23.66 5.26
N GLY A 614 2.59 23.89 5.71
CA GLY A 614 2.08 25.20 6.10
C GLY A 614 1.66 26.12 4.94
N VAL A 615 1.62 25.61 3.70
CA VAL A 615 1.14 26.36 2.52
C VAL A 615 -0.37 26.62 2.59
N PHE A 616 -1.13 25.75 3.25
CA PHE A 616 -2.53 26.02 3.58
C PHE A 616 -2.58 26.69 4.95
N THR A 617 -2.45 28.01 4.94
CA THR A 617 -2.55 28.89 6.11
C THR A 617 -4.00 29.05 6.59
N GLU A 618 -4.18 29.63 7.79
CA GLU A 618 -5.52 29.98 8.28
C GLU A 618 -6.25 30.97 7.35
N SER A 619 -5.53 31.93 6.73
CA SER A 619 -6.09 32.84 5.72
C SER A 619 -6.63 32.08 4.51
N VAL A 620 -5.81 31.18 3.94
CA VAL A 620 -6.16 30.33 2.79
C VAL A 620 -7.38 29.46 3.09
N VAL A 621 -7.41 28.75 4.23
CA VAL A 621 -8.49 27.82 4.57
C VAL A 621 -9.79 28.55 4.92
N ARG A 622 -9.73 29.72 5.58
CA ARG A 622 -10.90 30.55 5.83
C ARG A 622 -11.43 31.21 4.55
N ALA A 623 -10.57 31.63 3.62
CA ALA A 623 -10.98 32.16 2.33
C ALA A 623 -11.65 31.09 1.44
N LEU A 624 -11.18 29.84 1.49
CA LEU A 624 -11.87 28.69 0.89
C LEU A 624 -13.27 28.49 1.50
N LYS A 625 -13.39 28.45 2.84
CA LYS A 625 -14.70 28.33 3.51
C LYS A 625 -15.64 29.47 3.11
N ALA A 626 -15.19 30.72 3.17
CA ALA A 626 -15.99 31.89 2.79
C ALA A 626 -16.45 31.85 1.32
N SER A 627 -15.61 31.35 0.41
CA SER A 627 -15.97 31.14 -1.00
C SER A 627 -17.12 30.15 -1.17
N VAL A 628 -17.13 29.09 -0.36
CA VAL A 628 -18.13 28.02 -0.42
C VAL A 628 -19.44 28.40 0.29
N ASP A 629 -19.35 29.00 1.48
CA ASP A 629 -20.50 29.52 2.22
C ASP A 629 -21.28 30.55 1.39
N ALA A 630 -20.56 31.43 0.67
CA ALA A 630 -21.14 32.43 -0.24
C ALA A 630 -21.89 31.82 -1.44
N GLY A 631 -21.63 30.56 -1.78
CA GLY A 631 -22.37 29.82 -2.81
C GLY A 631 -23.74 29.30 -2.35
N GLY A 632 -24.01 29.26 -1.04
CA GLY A 632 -25.28 28.80 -0.48
C GLY A 632 -25.17 28.02 0.82
N SER A 633 -26.24 28.08 1.62
CA SER A 633 -26.33 27.40 2.93
C SER A 633 -26.16 25.88 2.81
N GLY A 634 -25.45 25.28 3.77
CA GLY A 634 -25.22 23.83 3.84
C GLY A 634 -24.11 23.31 2.91
N ARG A 635 -23.51 24.16 2.07
CA ARG A 635 -22.32 23.81 1.28
C ARG A 635 -21.10 23.60 2.20
N ARG A 636 -20.17 22.72 1.79
CA ARG A 636 -18.99 22.30 2.57
C ARG A 636 -17.72 22.35 1.73
N PRO A 637 -16.63 23.00 2.21
CA PRO A 637 -15.39 23.11 1.44
C PRO A 637 -14.62 21.79 1.39
N ILE A 638 -14.12 21.44 0.22
CA ILE A 638 -13.28 20.25 0.01
C ILE A 638 -11.81 20.68 0.15
N LEU A 639 -11.05 20.07 1.07
CA LEU A 639 -9.66 20.44 1.36
C LEU A 639 -8.79 19.20 1.46
N PHE A 640 -7.93 18.98 0.46
CA PHE A 640 -7.11 17.78 0.33
C PHE A 640 -5.59 18.10 0.43
N PRO A 641 -4.98 18.18 1.63
CA PRO A 641 -3.52 18.28 1.79
C PRO A 641 -2.88 16.89 1.63
N LEU A 642 -2.49 16.54 0.40
CA LEU A 642 -2.09 15.18 0.02
C LEU A 642 -0.59 14.92 0.16
N SER A 643 0.22 15.96 0.42
CA SER A 643 1.66 15.82 0.49
C SER A 643 2.14 14.90 1.63
N ASN A 644 3.17 14.09 1.32
CA ASN A 644 3.74 13.07 2.21
C ASN A 644 5.24 13.33 2.47
N PRO A 645 5.78 12.92 3.64
CA PRO A 645 5.07 12.44 4.84
C PRO A 645 4.38 13.59 5.60
N LEU A 646 3.85 13.32 6.80
CA LEU A 646 3.21 14.29 7.71
C LEU A 646 3.92 15.66 7.81
N THR A 647 5.26 15.67 7.86
CA THR A 647 6.09 16.90 7.94
C THR A 647 6.11 17.72 6.64
N LYS A 648 5.37 17.30 5.62
CA LYS A 648 5.22 17.95 4.31
C LYS A 648 3.77 18.25 3.92
N ALA A 649 2.78 17.81 4.69
CA ALA A 649 1.36 18.05 4.44
C ALA A 649 1.02 19.55 4.53
N GLU A 650 0.22 20.08 3.61
CA GLU A 650 0.00 21.52 3.47
C GLU A 650 -0.65 22.18 4.71
N CYS A 651 -1.48 21.43 5.45
CA CYS A 651 -1.96 21.75 6.81
C CYS A 651 -2.28 20.47 7.59
N THR A 652 -2.52 20.56 8.90
CA THR A 652 -2.99 19.42 9.70
C THR A 652 -4.51 19.23 9.64
N PHE A 653 -4.99 18.03 10.00
CA PHE A 653 -6.42 17.77 10.15
C PHE A 653 -7.08 18.65 11.23
N GLU A 654 -6.43 18.82 12.38
CA GLU A 654 -6.90 19.69 13.46
C GLU A 654 -7.08 21.14 12.99
N GLN A 655 -6.08 21.69 12.29
CA GLN A 655 -6.13 23.02 11.68
C GLN A 655 -7.31 23.14 10.70
N ALA A 656 -7.46 22.17 9.79
CA ALA A 656 -8.56 22.16 8.82
C ALA A 656 -9.95 22.14 9.50
N VAL A 657 -10.13 21.36 10.58
CA VAL A 657 -11.39 21.33 11.33
C VAL A 657 -11.62 22.66 12.08
N GLN A 658 -10.61 23.20 12.75
CA GLN A 658 -10.73 24.46 13.51
C GLN A 658 -11.02 25.66 12.61
N TRP A 659 -10.28 25.82 11.53
CA TRP A 659 -10.40 26.97 10.61
C TRP A 659 -11.66 26.93 9.74
N THR A 660 -12.34 25.79 9.66
CA THR A 660 -13.62 25.64 8.95
C THR A 660 -14.83 25.44 9.86
N GLU A 661 -14.66 25.55 11.19
CA GLU A 661 -15.74 25.28 12.17
C GLU A 661 -16.36 23.88 12.00
N GLY A 662 -15.57 22.90 11.56
CA GLY A 662 -16.00 21.53 11.30
C GLY A 662 -16.70 21.30 9.97
N THR A 663 -16.88 22.30 9.11
CA THR A 663 -17.59 22.10 7.83
C THR A 663 -16.75 21.41 6.76
N VAL A 664 -15.42 21.37 6.88
CA VAL A 664 -14.51 20.77 5.88
C VAL A 664 -14.84 19.33 5.51
N ILE A 665 -14.62 18.97 4.26
CA ILE A 665 -14.46 17.59 3.78
C ILE A 665 -12.96 17.38 3.51
N PHE A 666 -12.30 16.68 4.43
CA PHE A 666 -10.84 16.57 4.48
C PHE A 666 -10.36 15.19 4.06
N ALA A 667 -9.29 15.13 3.25
CA ALA A 667 -8.50 13.92 3.03
C ALA A 667 -7.01 14.24 2.87
N SER A 668 -6.13 13.42 3.47
CA SER A 668 -4.68 13.57 3.41
C SER A 668 -3.96 12.35 2.89
N GLY A 669 -2.73 12.50 2.38
CA GLY A 669 -1.92 11.36 1.94
C GLY A 669 -1.40 10.51 3.12
N SER A 670 -1.02 11.18 4.21
CA SER A 670 -0.55 10.58 5.47
C SER A 670 -1.67 10.49 6.52
N PRO A 671 -1.60 9.54 7.48
CA PRO A 671 -2.64 9.37 8.50
C PRO A 671 -2.59 10.49 9.56
N PHE A 672 -3.75 10.90 10.04
CA PHE A 672 -3.93 11.77 11.21
C PHE A 672 -4.76 11.05 12.29
N SER A 673 -4.65 11.52 13.54
CA SER A 673 -5.54 11.10 14.62
C SER A 673 -6.93 11.75 14.49
N PRO A 674 -8.01 11.11 14.98
CA PRO A 674 -9.31 11.75 15.16
C PRO A 674 -9.20 12.97 16.09
N PHE A 675 -9.99 14.02 15.82
CA PHE A 675 -9.94 15.28 16.56
C PHE A 675 -11.30 15.57 17.21
N ALA A 676 -11.30 15.82 18.52
CA ALA A 676 -12.52 15.98 19.32
C ALA A 676 -12.69 17.42 19.79
N VAL A 677 -13.76 18.07 19.33
CA VAL A 677 -14.14 19.44 19.70
C VAL A 677 -15.24 19.40 20.76
N LYS A 678 -15.06 20.12 21.87
CA LYS A 678 -16.14 20.35 22.86
C LYS A 678 -16.95 21.59 22.48
N SER A 679 -18.26 21.45 22.47
CA SER A 679 -19.24 22.52 22.25
C SER A 679 -20.30 22.45 23.35
N GLY A 680 -20.11 23.23 24.41
CA GLY A 680 -20.85 23.06 25.66
C GLY A 680 -20.64 21.68 26.26
N ASP A 681 -21.73 21.03 26.70
CA ASP A 681 -21.70 19.67 27.27
C ASP A 681 -21.55 18.55 26.23
N GLN A 682 -21.57 18.88 24.93
CA GLN A 682 -21.43 17.91 23.85
C GLN A 682 -19.99 17.89 23.28
N ALA A 683 -19.52 16.70 22.91
CA ALA A 683 -18.23 16.51 22.24
C ALA A 683 -18.46 15.89 20.85
N VAL A 684 -18.00 16.58 19.81
CA VAL A 684 -18.05 16.11 18.41
C VAL A 684 -16.66 15.61 18.02
N THR A 685 -16.56 14.35 17.63
CA THR A 685 -15.31 13.75 17.14
C THR A 685 -15.31 13.68 15.62
N TYR A 686 -14.42 14.43 15.00
CA TYR A 686 -14.16 14.43 13.57
C TYR A 686 -13.14 13.35 13.22
N TRP A 687 -13.34 12.68 12.09
CA TRP A 687 -12.51 11.56 11.64
C TRP A 687 -11.79 11.94 10.33
N PRO A 688 -10.46 11.82 10.25
CA PRO A 688 -9.72 12.13 9.03
C PRO A 688 -9.87 11.02 8.00
N ASN A 689 -9.96 11.40 6.73
CA ASN A 689 -9.86 10.46 5.60
C ASN A 689 -8.41 10.40 5.13
N GLN A 690 -7.94 9.23 4.70
CA GLN A 690 -6.60 9.07 4.11
C GLN A 690 -6.70 8.62 2.65
N GLY A 691 -6.36 9.53 1.73
CA GLY A 691 -6.26 9.25 0.30
C GLY A 691 -4.92 8.63 -0.04
N ASN A 692 -4.77 7.33 0.23
CA ASN A 692 -3.57 6.56 -0.06
C ASN A 692 -3.87 5.41 -1.03
N ASN A 693 -3.00 5.27 -2.04
CA ASN A 693 -3.12 4.34 -3.17
C ASN A 693 -3.35 2.87 -2.77
N VAL A 694 -3.10 2.48 -1.52
CA VAL A 694 -3.41 1.14 -0.97
C VAL A 694 -4.90 0.76 -1.08
N TYR A 695 -5.82 1.71 -1.24
CA TYR A 695 -7.22 1.41 -1.55
C TYR A 695 -7.47 1.08 -3.05
N VAL A 696 -6.51 1.34 -3.93
CA VAL A 696 -6.63 1.19 -5.39
C VAL A 696 -5.71 0.09 -5.92
N PHE A 697 -4.39 0.20 -5.75
CA PHE A 697 -3.45 -0.70 -6.43
C PHE A 697 -3.70 -2.19 -6.13
N PRO A 698 -4.07 -2.63 -4.91
CA PRO A 698 -4.32 -4.05 -4.64
C PRO A 698 -5.49 -4.60 -5.46
N GLY A 699 -6.62 -3.87 -5.47
CA GLY A 699 -7.80 -4.25 -6.25
C GLY A 699 -7.58 -4.13 -7.76
N LEU A 700 -6.87 -3.09 -8.23
CA LEU A 700 -6.55 -2.90 -9.65
C LEU A 700 -5.69 -4.05 -10.19
N GLY A 701 -4.63 -4.44 -9.46
CA GLY A 701 -3.78 -5.56 -9.85
C GLY A 701 -4.51 -6.90 -9.78
N LEU A 702 -5.25 -7.18 -8.71
CA LEU A 702 -6.06 -8.40 -8.58
C LEU A 702 -7.09 -8.51 -9.70
N GLY A 703 -7.82 -7.44 -10.00
CA GLY A 703 -8.82 -7.41 -11.07
C GLY A 703 -8.22 -7.62 -12.45
N ALA A 704 -7.06 -7.02 -12.74
CA ALA A 704 -6.35 -7.21 -13.99
C ALA A 704 -5.83 -8.66 -14.17
N ILE A 705 -5.26 -9.26 -13.12
CA ILE A 705 -4.78 -10.65 -13.12
C ILE A 705 -5.94 -11.61 -13.30
N LEU A 706 -7.02 -11.46 -12.51
CA LEU A 706 -8.18 -12.36 -12.58
C LEU A 706 -8.95 -12.24 -13.89
N ALA A 707 -8.96 -11.07 -14.54
CA ALA A 707 -9.48 -10.88 -15.90
C ALA A 707 -8.54 -11.39 -17.01
N LYS A 708 -7.30 -11.80 -16.68
CA LYS A 708 -6.20 -12.03 -17.63
C LYS A 708 -6.05 -10.86 -18.61
N ALA A 709 -6.01 -9.64 -18.09
CA ALA A 709 -6.00 -8.43 -18.91
C ALA A 709 -4.72 -8.34 -19.76
N SER A 710 -4.86 -8.08 -21.06
CA SER A 710 -3.73 -7.92 -21.99
C SER A 710 -2.96 -6.60 -21.80
N LYS A 711 -3.62 -5.58 -21.24
CA LYS A 711 -3.07 -4.27 -20.84
C LYS A 711 -3.97 -3.60 -19.80
N ILE A 712 -3.48 -2.55 -19.14
CA ILE A 712 -4.28 -1.71 -18.23
C ILE A 712 -4.84 -0.51 -19.00
N THR A 713 -6.17 -0.43 -19.14
CA THR A 713 -6.86 0.70 -19.79
C THR A 713 -7.18 1.83 -18.81
N ASP A 714 -7.40 3.04 -19.31
CA ASP A 714 -7.85 4.16 -18.46
C ASP A 714 -9.26 3.90 -17.89
N GLU A 715 -10.13 3.15 -18.59
CA GLU A 715 -11.40 2.63 -18.06
C GLU A 715 -11.21 1.76 -16.80
N MET A 716 -10.20 0.87 -16.77
CA MET A 716 -9.90 0.08 -15.56
C MET A 716 -9.45 0.97 -14.39
N VAL A 717 -8.64 2.00 -14.66
CA VAL A 717 -8.18 2.96 -13.65
C VAL A 717 -9.35 3.82 -13.14
N TYR A 718 -10.18 4.39 -14.02
CA TYR A 718 -11.36 5.15 -13.64
C TYR A 718 -12.37 4.30 -12.84
N MET A 719 -12.63 3.06 -13.27
CA MET A 719 -13.53 2.16 -12.53
C MET A 719 -12.98 1.77 -11.16
N SER A 720 -11.66 1.66 -10.99
CA SER A 720 -11.07 1.47 -9.67
C SER A 720 -11.33 2.66 -8.72
N ALA A 721 -11.39 3.89 -9.26
CA ALA A 721 -11.73 5.08 -8.49
C ALA A 721 -13.24 5.16 -8.14
N SER A 722 -14.14 4.94 -9.11
CA SER A 722 -15.59 5.02 -8.87
C SER A 722 -16.06 3.94 -7.90
N SER A 723 -15.63 2.69 -8.11
CA SER A 723 -16.00 1.56 -7.26
C SER A 723 -15.47 1.67 -5.83
N LEU A 724 -14.29 2.29 -5.63
CA LEU A 724 -13.79 2.63 -4.29
C LEU A 724 -14.69 3.65 -3.60
N ALA A 725 -15.09 4.72 -4.28
CA ALA A 725 -16.00 5.74 -3.73
C ALA A 725 -17.38 5.15 -3.36
N GLU A 726 -17.83 4.15 -4.10
CA GLU A 726 -19.10 3.43 -3.89
C GLU A 726 -19.01 2.31 -2.83
N SER A 727 -17.81 1.99 -2.31
CA SER A 727 -17.60 0.86 -1.37
C SER A 727 -17.82 1.17 0.12
N LEU A 728 -18.16 2.42 0.45
CA LEU A 728 -18.50 2.91 1.80
C LEU A 728 -19.73 2.19 2.39
N ASN A 729 -19.70 1.85 3.69
CA ASN A 729 -20.89 1.35 4.41
C ASN A 729 -21.64 2.48 5.14
N ALA A 730 -22.85 2.17 5.63
CA ALA A 730 -23.71 3.15 6.30
C ALA A 730 -23.09 3.82 7.55
N GLU A 731 -22.21 3.13 8.29
CA GLU A 731 -21.50 3.71 9.44
C GLU A 731 -20.44 4.74 8.99
N GLU A 732 -19.77 4.46 7.88
CA GLU A 732 -18.73 5.30 7.29
C GLU A 732 -19.34 6.55 6.64
N ILE A 733 -20.45 6.38 5.91
CA ILE A 733 -21.26 7.49 5.38
C ILE A 733 -21.80 8.37 6.52
N HIS A 734 -22.33 7.77 7.60
CA HIS A 734 -22.83 8.53 8.75
C HIS A 734 -21.73 9.33 9.47
N LYS A 735 -20.48 8.85 9.46
CA LYS A 735 -19.30 9.57 9.96
C LYS A 735 -18.75 10.63 8.99
N GLY A 736 -19.33 10.77 7.80
CA GLY A 736 -18.87 11.72 6.78
C GLY A 736 -17.54 11.32 6.14
N LEU A 737 -17.23 10.01 6.09
CA LEU A 737 -16.03 9.51 5.42
C LEU A 737 -16.24 9.43 3.90
N ILE A 738 -15.13 9.59 3.17
CA ILE A 738 -15.05 9.51 1.69
C ILE A 738 -14.16 8.36 1.20
N TYR A 739 -13.56 7.60 2.12
CA TYR A 739 -13.00 6.27 1.87
C TYR A 739 -13.50 5.29 2.96
N PRO A 740 -13.53 3.97 2.69
CA PRO A 740 -13.73 2.97 3.73
C PRO A 740 -12.71 3.09 4.87
N ARG A 741 -13.01 2.49 6.02
CA ARG A 741 -11.98 2.29 7.06
C ARG A 741 -10.91 1.30 6.58
N ILE A 742 -9.68 1.44 7.08
CA ILE A 742 -8.55 0.62 6.63
C ILE A 742 -8.72 -0.88 6.97
N GLU A 743 -9.50 -1.22 7.99
CA GLU A 743 -9.92 -2.61 8.26
C GLU A 743 -10.68 -3.24 7.08
N ARG A 744 -11.42 -2.43 6.31
CA ARG A 744 -12.19 -2.86 5.13
C ARG A 744 -11.41 -2.77 3.82
N VAL A 745 -10.09 -2.51 3.85
CA VAL A 745 -9.28 -2.43 2.62
C VAL A 745 -9.36 -3.73 1.79
N ARG A 746 -9.58 -4.89 2.44
CA ARG A 746 -9.77 -6.18 1.78
C ARG A 746 -11.14 -6.36 1.12
N ASP A 747 -12.20 -5.90 1.78
CA ASP A 747 -13.53 -5.84 1.14
C ASP A 747 -13.54 -4.86 -0.04
N ALA A 748 -12.95 -3.68 0.14
CA ALA A 748 -12.86 -2.65 -0.89
C ALA A 748 -12.05 -3.15 -2.10
N SER A 749 -10.91 -3.81 -1.88
CA SER A 749 -10.09 -4.38 -2.96
C SER A 749 -10.82 -5.44 -3.78
N ILE A 750 -11.73 -6.23 -3.17
CA ILE A 750 -12.58 -7.19 -3.89
C ILE A 750 -13.63 -6.48 -4.75
N VAL A 751 -14.24 -5.40 -4.26
CA VAL A 751 -15.18 -4.57 -5.04
C VAL A 751 -14.46 -3.88 -6.20
N VAL A 752 -13.29 -3.29 -5.95
CA VAL A 752 -12.43 -2.68 -6.98
C VAL A 752 -12.03 -3.72 -8.03
N ALA A 753 -11.55 -4.90 -7.62
CA ALA A 753 -11.17 -5.96 -8.53
C ALA A 753 -12.33 -6.40 -9.43
N ARG A 754 -13.56 -6.49 -8.89
CA ARG A 754 -14.75 -6.84 -9.65
C ARG A 754 -15.09 -5.82 -10.74
N GLU A 755 -15.08 -4.52 -10.42
CA GLU A 755 -15.38 -3.49 -11.42
C GLU A 755 -14.25 -3.30 -12.44
N VAL A 756 -12.99 -3.55 -12.03
CA VAL A 756 -11.82 -3.64 -12.92
C VAL A 756 -11.91 -4.85 -13.87
N MET A 757 -12.39 -6.01 -13.39
CA MET A 757 -12.65 -7.17 -14.25
C MET A 757 -13.74 -6.85 -15.30
N LYS A 758 -14.86 -6.26 -14.88
CA LYS A 758 -15.93 -5.83 -15.81
C LYS A 758 -15.43 -4.80 -16.84
N ALA A 759 -14.61 -3.84 -16.41
CA ALA A 759 -13.95 -2.88 -17.30
C ALA A 759 -13.08 -3.58 -18.35
N ALA A 760 -12.26 -4.56 -17.94
CA ALA A 760 -11.41 -5.32 -18.84
C ALA A 760 -12.20 -6.10 -19.92
N ARG A 761 -13.40 -6.61 -19.61
CA ARG A 761 -14.30 -7.20 -20.62
C ARG A 761 -14.89 -6.14 -21.56
N ARG A 762 -15.43 -5.03 -21.02
CA ARG A 762 -16.02 -3.94 -21.83
C ARG A 762 -15.04 -3.38 -22.87
N GLU A 763 -13.78 -3.25 -22.49
CA GLU A 763 -12.69 -2.74 -23.34
C GLU A 763 -12.09 -3.80 -24.28
N GLY A 764 -12.56 -5.05 -24.25
CA GLY A 764 -12.04 -6.15 -25.07
C GLY A 764 -10.61 -6.58 -24.71
N VAL A 765 -10.13 -6.29 -23.49
CA VAL A 765 -8.76 -6.63 -23.04
C VAL A 765 -8.69 -7.85 -22.11
N SER A 766 -9.82 -8.33 -21.59
CA SER A 766 -9.87 -9.59 -20.83
C SER A 766 -9.65 -10.81 -21.73
N MET A 767 -8.85 -11.77 -21.26
CA MET A 767 -8.59 -13.05 -21.94
C MET A 767 -9.26 -14.24 -21.21
N LEU A 768 -10.42 -14.00 -20.58
CA LEU A 768 -11.30 -15.07 -20.05
C LEU A 768 -12.29 -15.55 -21.13
N PRO A 769 -12.74 -16.81 -21.09
CA PRO A 769 -13.77 -17.32 -22.01
C PRO A 769 -15.12 -16.60 -21.85
N GLU A 770 -15.82 -16.36 -22.96
CA GLU A 770 -17.11 -15.67 -22.94
C GLU A 770 -18.21 -16.46 -22.21
N GLU A 771 -18.14 -17.80 -22.25
CA GLU A 771 -19.01 -18.71 -21.48
C GLU A 771 -19.01 -18.38 -19.97
N GLN A 772 -17.83 -18.03 -19.43
CA GLN A 772 -17.64 -17.67 -18.02
C GLN A 772 -18.23 -16.29 -17.69
N TRP A 773 -18.27 -15.38 -18.66
CA TRP A 773 -18.93 -14.07 -18.51
C TRP A 773 -20.45 -14.18 -18.55
N ILE A 774 -21.00 -15.06 -19.39
CA ILE A 774 -22.45 -15.31 -19.49
C ILE A 774 -23.00 -15.83 -18.15
N GLU A 775 -22.30 -16.72 -17.47
CA GLU A 775 -22.63 -17.17 -16.10
C GLU A 775 -22.74 -15.97 -15.14
N TRP A 776 -21.78 -15.05 -15.18
CA TRP A 776 -21.79 -13.87 -14.31
C TRP A 776 -22.81 -12.79 -14.69
N GLU A 777 -23.34 -12.81 -15.90
CA GLU A 777 -24.46 -11.95 -16.30
C GLU A 777 -25.82 -12.53 -15.87
N GLU A 778 -25.98 -13.85 -15.88
CA GLU A 778 -27.18 -14.53 -15.34
C GLU A 778 -27.28 -14.40 -13.81
N TRP A 779 -26.18 -14.69 -13.11
CA TRP A 779 -26.14 -14.72 -11.63
C TRP A 779 -25.64 -13.40 -11.00
N GLY A 780 -25.24 -12.44 -11.83
CA GLY A 780 -24.83 -11.10 -11.45
C GLY A 780 -23.57 -11.04 -10.57
N ASP A 781 -23.37 -9.87 -9.95
CA ASP A 781 -22.20 -9.55 -9.12
C ASP A 781 -21.92 -10.56 -8.01
N VAL A 782 -22.90 -11.34 -7.56
CA VAL A 782 -22.72 -12.37 -6.51
C VAL A 782 -21.80 -13.50 -7.01
N ALA A 783 -22.02 -13.99 -8.24
CA ALA A 783 -21.20 -15.07 -8.81
C ALA A 783 -19.76 -14.61 -9.09
N LEU A 784 -19.59 -13.43 -9.69
CA LEU A 784 -18.26 -12.85 -9.91
C LEU A 784 -17.54 -12.50 -8.60
N THR A 785 -18.25 -11.96 -7.58
CA THR A 785 -17.67 -11.73 -6.25
C THR A 785 -17.26 -13.04 -5.59
N LYS A 786 -18.01 -14.13 -5.77
CA LYS A 786 -17.62 -15.47 -5.32
C LYS A 786 -16.38 -15.98 -6.05
N TYR A 787 -16.33 -15.89 -7.38
CA TYR A 787 -15.16 -16.29 -8.17
C TYR A 787 -13.85 -15.64 -7.69
N ILE A 788 -13.91 -14.34 -7.34
CA ILE A 788 -12.80 -13.60 -6.73
C ILE A 788 -12.50 -14.13 -5.33
N LYS A 789 -13.52 -14.25 -4.45
CA LYS A 789 -13.35 -14.74 -3.06
C LYS A 789 -12.86 -16.19 -2.94
N ASP A 790 -13.07 -17.01 -3.98
CA ASP A 790 -12.53 -18.37 -4.09
C ASP A 790 -11.05 -18.39 -4.55
N ARG A 791 -10.48 -17.25 -4.97
CA ARG A 791 -9.11 -17.12 -5.52
C ARG A 791 -8.19 -16.20 -4.72
N VAL A 792 -8.73 -15.37 -3.83
CA VAL A 792 -7.90 -14.62 -2.88
C VAL A 792 -7.29 -15.56 -1.85
N TYR A 793 -5.97 -15.44 -1.66
CA TYR A 793 -5.22 -16.13 -0.61
C TYR A 793 -5.81 -15.82 0.79
N ASP A 794 -5.81 -16.83 1.66
CA ASP A 794 -6.28 -16.73 3.03
C ASP A 794 -5.36 -17.60 3.91
N PRO A 795 -4.55 -17.01 4.82
CA PRO A 795 -3.58 -17.74 5.63
C PRO A 795 -4.21 -18.67 6.69
N LEU A 796 -5.54 -18.76 6.76
CA LEU A 796 -6.24 -19.80 7.55
C LEU A 796 -6.74 -20.99 6.72
N LYS A 797 -6.75 -20.90 5.39
CA LYS A 797 -7.20 -22.01 4.53
C LYS A 797 -6.02 -22.90 4.14
N PRO A 798 -6.18 -24.24 4.12
CA PRO A 798 -5.23 -25.10 3.44
C PRO A 798 -5.24 -24.78 1.93
N PRO A 799 -4.14 -25.04 1.20
CA PRO A 799 -4.11 -24.93 -0.27
C PRO A 799 -5.25 -25.72 -0.93
N ALA A 800 -5.78 -25.22 -2.06
CA ALA A 800 -6.92 -25.84 -2.74
C ALA A 800 -6.64 -27.27 -3.28
N ASP A 801 -5.37 -27.68 -3.39
CA ASP A 801 -5.00 -29.07 -3.69
C ASP A 801 -4.98 -29.96 -2.44
N ASP A 802 -4.73 -29.41 -1.24
CA ASP A 802 -4.97 -30.12 0.02
C ASP A 802 -6.48 -30.34 0.24
N GLU A 803 -7.38 -29.44 -0.17
CA GLU A 803 -8.82 -29.70 -0.13
C GLU A 803 -9.22 -30.92 -0.99
N LYS A 804 -8.57 -31.14 -2.14
CA LYS A 804 -8.76 -32.37 -2.94
C LYS A 804 -8.23 -33.60 -2.23
N ILE A 805 -7.05 -33.52 -1.61
CA ILE A 805 -6.44 -34.64 -0.88
C ILE A 805 -7.27 -35.00 0.35
N ILE A 806 -7.71 -34.00 1.13
CA ILE A 806 -8.61 -34.16 2.29
C ILE A 806 -9.97 -34.72 1.85
N GLY A 807 -10.54 -34.22 0.76
CA GLY A 807 -11.79 -34.74 0.20
C GLY A 807 -11.66 -36.20 -0.26
N LEU A 808 -10.55 -36.58 -0.90
CA LEU A 808 -10.24 -37.96 -1.27
C LEU A 808 -10.02 -38.85 -0.04
N GLN A 809 -9.35 -38.35 1.02
CA GLN A 809 -9.17 -39.08 2.27
C GLN A 809 -10.47 -39.26 3.04
N GLN A 810 -11.33 -38.23 3.11
CA GLN A 810 -12.67 -38.34 3.71
C GLN A 810 -13.55 -39.32 2.94
N ASN A 811 -13.57 -39.26 1.60
CA ASN A 811 -14.31 -40.21 0.77
C ASN A 811 -13.79 -41.65 0.93
N ASN A 812 -12.47 -41.85 1.03
CA ASN A 812 -11.88 -43.17 1.30
C ASN A 812 -12.23 -43.68 2.71
N ASN A 813 -12.21 -42.82 3.73
CA ASN A 813 -12.60 -43.19 5.09
C ASN A 813 -14.11 -43.52 5.17
N ILE A 814 -14.97 -42.79 4.46
CA ILE A 814 -16.40 -43.08 4.34
C ILE A 814 -16.62 -44.41 3.59
N ALA A 815 -15.86 -44.67 2.51
CA ALA A 815 -15.93 -45.93 1.78
C ALA A 815 -15.47 -47.12 2.64
N GLN A 816 -14.40 -46.97 3.44
CA GLN A 816 -13.97 -48.01 4.39
C GLN A 816 -14.98 -48.22 5.53
N ALA A 817 -15.57 -47.15 6.07
CA ALA A 817 -16.66 -47.22 7.05
C ALA A 817 -18.00 -47.74 6.49
N ALA A 818 -18.10 -47.90 5.17
CA ALA A 818 -19.23 -48.56 4.49
C ALA A 818 -18.89 -49.98 3.99
N MET A 819 -17.67 -50.47 4.22
CA MET A 819 -17.21 -51.84 3.93
C MET A 819 -16.94 -52.65 5.21
N ALA A 820 -17.15 -52.07 6.39
CA ALA A 820 -16.99 -52.66 7.71
C ALA A 820 -18.35 -52.76 8.44
#